data_AF-A0AAN6ME14-F1
#
_entry.id   AF-A0AAN6ME14-F1
#
_cell.length_a   1.000
_cell.length_b   1.000
_cell.length_c   1.000
_cell.angle_alpha   90.00
_cell.angle_beta   90.00
_cell.angle_gamma   90.00
#
_symmetry.space_group_name_H-M   'P 1'
#
loop_
_entity.id
_entity.type
_entity.pdbx_description
1 polymer ?
#
loop_
_entity_poly.entity_id
_entity_poly.type
_entity_poly.pdbx_seq_one_letter_code
_entity_poly.pdbx_strand_id
1 'polypeptide(L)'
;MARDIHLPPPAVAGNAKAKKPAFSAQFVTRKAKSVFQGIFDLTFKSDSPSTSDEPASSVAGDHEPETPAYPVTEADVLEHVNMHQKFRLPTVEDIELTDLPSFDDFTQYGKITEDTQRGLWAKEVSRLVNVINSKDALSFQGSDDLDVDSIKAHEIFTNLADRFLQSLSIISFDGECLTAEHEPVICQVGSLERSHVTLNYLCNKEEEDDVNKDDESATRLEDLFAFIDYCTAVLARIMYAQSSSKEAAHRLLSHLAKLAAKAKVVSVNPEECARISIDTGISDDELAALKRHNDPRGMMTGLNQGPPAPPELDTAGWAAGVAPTPGRGGDSAFGRGGAFDDRWGVISKKGAVRHLYFAQVSVFRFGLIEILMHLTVRVRGDSRLMRVAYSNYEISAIVYTTGFGSFQTLVFQDRDTNLDGFSEQSMVDGAGHAFGQLNGTVRQIKEASTGTGTAILAGHPDSIGTQMTWAYSVYDAAEPDHQPSSLDLYVQERVQLRSMSSVISVMVPLLFASPKLVGHVRIALETVLERDLLLAPHKALGAKPKGEASARYTASFCLDTLEHRTAQSKCGEKDSKSLSNSLIRRNGLLSGKVITEIGRVDTLAGDWSAQEEQRRATERRKAVLSQIKKNQAELEAASNVMKTWVLEEKGVMVQCKFYVSSVMAACAVLIAGGIAVGITVGERITGVDPFNITTYCWVLAGFLVIVAKSVRVHEWPWNDFLHGRVLCKSVSELSSITGMHSQLIIAYLLECEDTSFLETRGPFHITFHRKADDGFSIDVPLSMWTLLLSGLIMIEVESTLGRSLVCLDLRKGTAHSEVNAWYRARQDDRNNVLCCPRLKDQSTHSNTSDPRVRLAYAKGMSWSRMIGVYGNNKAVYV
;
A
#
# COMPACT_ATOMS: atom_id res chain seq x y z
N MET A 1 25.11 29.42 -55.20
CA MET A 1 25.94 29.39 -56.42
C MET A 1 26.77 30.66 -56.47
N ALA A 2 28.07 30.51 -56.82
CA ALA A 2 29.19 31.48 -56.83
C ALA A 2 29.86 31.69 -55.45
N ARG A 3 30.86 30.85 -55.08
CA ARG A 3 32.32 30.79 -55.46
C ARG A 3 33.16 31.58 -54.44
N ASP A 4 33.80 30.92 -53.47
CA ASP A 4 35.20 30.39 -53.46
C ASP A 4 36.24 31.49 -53.76
N ILE A 5 37.35 31.69 -53.03
CA ILE A 5 38.49 30.76 -52.83
C ILE A 5 39.47 31.35 -51.76
N HIS A 6 40.22 30.45 -51.08
CA HIS A 6 41.60 30.52 -50.54
C HIS A 6 41.87 30.47 -49.01
N LEU A 7 42.34 29.29 -48.59
CA LEU A 7 43.14 28.96 -47.39
C LEU A 7 44.59 29.48 -47.47
N PRO A 8 45.26 29.61 -46.31
CA PRO A 8 46.60 29.02 -46.12
C PRO A 8 46.71 28.13 -44.86
N PRO A 9 47.76 27.28 -44.74
CA PRO A 9 47.85 26.21 -43.73
C PRO A 9 48.91 26.54 -42.62
N PRO A 10 49.40 25.62 -41.77
CA PRO A 10 49.27 25.68 -40.31
C PRO A 10 50.57 26.04 -39.58
N ALA A 11 50.46 26.52 -38.33
CA ALA A 11 51.60 26.68 -37.42
C ALA A 11 51.48 25.76 -36.20
N VAL A 12 52.59 25.09 -35.91
CA VAL A 12 52.79 24.02 -34.93
C VAL A 12 53.20 24.57 -33.56
N ALA A 13 52.61 23.99 -32.52
CA ALA A 13 53.05 23.77 -31.12
C ALA A 13 53.90 24.84 -30.38
N GLY A 14 53.33 25.32 -29.27
CA GLY A 14 54.06 25.91 -28.13
C GLY A 14 53.45 25.45 -26.81
N ASN A 15 54.16 24.57 -26.11
CA ASN A 15 53.86 24.08 -24.76
C ASN A 15 53.85 25.23 -23.74
N ALA A 16 52.75 25.44 -23.02
CA ALA A 16 52.69 26.31 -21.84
C ALA A 16 52.11 25.55 -20.64
N LYS A 17 52.98 25.19 -19.70
CA LYS A 17 52.63 24.71 -18.35
C LYS A 17 51.91 25.82 -17.58
N ALA A 18 50.64 25.60 -17.25
CA ALA A 18 49.88 26.48 -16.35
C ALA A 18 50.18 26.16 -14.87
N LYS A 19 50.62 27.18 -14.13
CA LYS A 19 50.80 27.20 -12.68
C LYS A 19 49.44 27.13 -11.97
N LYS A 20 49.31 26.20 -11.00
CA LYS A 20 48.24 26.25 -9.97
C LYS A 20 48.47 27.45 -9.03
N PRO A 21 47.44 28.25 -8.69
CA PRO A 21 47.53 29.22 -7.61
C PRO A 21 47.24 28.54 -6.26
N ALA A 22 48.08 28.80 -5.26
CA ALA A 22 47.88 28.39 -3.88
C ALA A 22 46.89 29.36 -3.20
N PHE A 23 45.71 28.87 -2.82
CA PHE A 23 44.76 29.60 -1.98
C PHE A 23 44.96 29.24 -0.50
N SER A 24 44.93 30.27 0.35
CA SER A 24 45.25 30.25 1.77
C SER A 24 44.27 29.44 2.62
N ALA A 25 44.72 28.31 3.16
CA ALA A 25 43.96 27.35 3.99
C ALA A 25 43.73 27.79 5.46
N GLN A 26 44.18 28.97 5.87
CA GLN A 26 44.21 29.35 7.29
C GLN A 26 42.96 30.10 7.79
N PHE A 27 42.14 30.69 6.92
CA PHE A 27 40.95 31.44 7.34
C PHE A 27 39.66 30.57 7.38
N VAL A 28 39.60 29.52 6.56
CA VAL A 28 38.47 28.57 6.49
C VAL A 28 38.48 27.56 7.66
N THR A 29 39.66 27.27 8.22
CA THR A 29 39.85 26.24 9.26
C THR A 29 39.30 26.59 10.64
N ARG A 30 39.06 27.87 10.94
CA ARG A 30 38.43 28.29 12.21
C ARG A 30 36.91 28.16 12.20
N LYS A 31 36.25 28.40 11.05
CA LYS A 31 34.78 28.34 10.92
C LYS A 31 34.28 26.89 10.97
N ALA A 32 34.99 25.95 10.33
CA ALA A 32 34.65 24.52 10.39
C ALA A 32 34.76 23.93 11.82
N LYS A 33 35.76 24.34 12.61
CA LYS A 33 35.97 23.79 13.95
C LYS A 33 34.87 24.17 14.95
N SER A 34 34.28 25.37 14.84
CA SER A 34 33.14 25.75 15.70
C SER A 34 31.82 25.15 15.23
N VAL A 35 31.67 24.89 13.93
CA VAL A 35 30.48 24.21 13.38
C VAL A 35 30.44 22.75 13.83
N PHE A 36 31.55 22.01 13.83
CA PHE A 36 31.59 20.61 14.27
C PHE A 36 31.49 20.41 15.79
N GLN A 37 32.04 21.32 16.59
CA GLN A 37 31.77 21.32 18.03
C GLN A 37 30.30 21.67 18.30
N GLY A 38 29.73 22.61 17.54
CA GLY A 38 28.31 22.91 17.55
C GLY A 38 27.43 21.70 17.18
N ILE A 39 27.79 20.90 16.18
CA ILE A 39 27.07 19.66 15.84
C ILE A 39 27.10 18.66 17.00
N PHE A 40 28.24 18.52 17.68
CA PHE A 40 28.34 17.64 18.84
C PHE A 40 27.44 18.11 20.01
N ASP A 41 27.32 19.42 20.21
CA ASP A 41 26.53 20.01 21.29
C ASP A 41 25.02 20.13 20.94
N LEU A 42 24.67 20.37 19.67
CA LEU A 42 23.30 20.49 19.16
C LEU A 42 22.61 19.13 18.99
N THR A 43 23.35 18.08 18.62
CA THR A 43 22.77 16.73 18.47
C THR A 43 22.48 16.10 19.84
N PHE A 44 23.05 16.60 20.95
CA PHE A 44 23.04 15.88 22.22
C PHE A 44 22.96 16.81 23.44
N LYS A 45 21.75 17.33 23.74
CA LYS A 45 21.37 17.85 25.06
C LYS A 45 20.90 16.69 25.94
N SER A 46 21.51 16.50 27.11
CA SER A 46 21.12 15.45 28.05
C SER A 46 20.01 15.95 28.97
N ASP A 47 18.78 15.45 28.79
CA ASP A 47 17.75 15.57 29.82
C ASP A 47 17.74 14.30 30.69
N SER A 48 18.01 14.49 31.98
CA SER A 48 17.93 13.46 33.01
C SER A 48 16.46 13.18 33.37
N PRO A 49 15.98 11.92 33.40
CA PRO A 49 14.62 11.61 33.79
C PRO A 49 14.44 11.72 35.31
N SER A 50 13.46 12.52 35.74
CA SER A 50 12.97 12.57 37.10
C SER A 50 12.05 11.38 37.37
N THR A 51 12.38 10.59 38.39
CA THR A 51 11.55 9.53 38.93
C THR A 51 10.45 10.07 39.84
N SER A 52 9.19 9.69 39.59
CA SER A 52 8.16 9.61 40.64
C SER A 52 7.07 8.62 40.24
N ASP A 53 6.71 7.79 41.22
CA ASP A 53 5.95 6.55 41.16
C ASP A 53 4.40 6.66 41.06
N GLU A 54 3.83 5.48 40.78
CA GLU A 54 2.47 4.94 40.97
C GLU A 54 1.37 5.17 39.89
N PRO A 55 0.89 4.09 39.23
CA PRO A 55 -0.31 4.14 38.42
C PRO A 55 -1.55 3.70 39.20
N ALA A 56 -2.60 4.52 39.15
CA ALA A 56 -3.96 4.12 39.50
C ALA A 56 -4.60 3.34 38.33
N SER A 57 -5.16 2.16 38.63
CA SER A 57 -5.78 1.28 37.66
C SER A 57 -7.13 1.81 37.14
N SER A 58 -7.33 1.80 35.82
CA SER A 58 -8.68 1.71 35.24
C SER A 58 -8.67 0.80 34.00
N VAL A 59 -9.60 -0.15 34.00
CA VAL A 59 -9.74 -1.27 33.07
C VAL A 59 -10.44 -0.81 31.78
N ALA A 60 -9.73 -0.92 30.66
CA ALA A 60 -10.28 -1.16 29.32
C ALA A 60 -9.23 -1.99 28.56
N GLY A 61 -9.63 -3.12 27.98
CA GLY A 61 -8.71 -4.05 27.32
C GLY A 61 -8.18 -3.47 26.02
N ASP A 62 -7.00 -2.87 26.07
CA ASP A 62 -6.21 -2.49 24.89
C ASP A 62 -5.30 -3.67 24.52
N HIS A 63 -5.71 -4.47 23.54
CA HIS A 63 -4.83 -5.44 22.88
C HIS A 63 -4.05 -4.70 21.78
N GLU A 64 -2.85 -4.23 22.12
CA GLU A 64 -1.85 -3.72 21.16
C GLU A 64 -1.21 -4.89 20.37
N PRO A 65 -0.73 -4.64 19.14
CA PRO A 65 -0.02 -5.65 18.34
C PRO A 65 1.16 -6.23 19.12
N GLU A 66 1.23 -7.56 19.21
CA GLU A 66 2.23 -8.27 20.00
C GLU A 66 3.66 -7.90 19.57
N THR A 67 4.43 -7.35 20.50
CA THR A 67 5.88 -7.14 20.32
C THR A 67 6.61 -8.48 20.21
N PRO A 68 7.66 -8.60 19.37
CA PRO A 68 8.42 -9.84 19.22
C PRO A 68 8.94 -10.36 20.57
N ALA A 69 8.83 -11.66 20.80
CA ALA A 69 9.11 -12.30 22.10
C ALA A 69 10.60 -12.39 22.49
N TYR A 70 11.51 -11.68 21.81
CA TYR A 70 12.96 -11.75 22.04
C TYR A 70 13.56 -10.39 22.42
N PRO A 71 14.34 -10.31 23.52
CA PRO A 71 14.96 -9.06 23.96
C PRO A 71 16.12 -8.67 23.04
N VAL A 72 16.17 -7.41 22.62
CA VAL A 72 17.30 -6.83 21.87
C VAL A 72 18.17 -6.00 22.81
N THR A 73 19.49 -6.20 22.76
CA THR A 73 20.46 -5.48 23.61
C THR A 73 21.39 -4.60 22.79
N GLU A 74 21.86 -3.50 23.37
CA GLU A 74 22.79 -2.57 22.70
C GLU A 74 24.09 -3.26 22.28
N ALA A 75 24.61 -4.17 23.12
CA ALA A 75 25.85 -4.89 22.85
C ALA A 75 25.74 -5.77 21.59
N ASP A 76 24.62 -6.48 21.44
CA ASP A 76 24.40 -7.35 20.28
C ASP A 76 24.30 -6.54 18.97
N VAL A 77 23.65 -5.37 19.01
CA VAL A 77 23.53 -4.49 17.84
C VAL A 77 24.87 -3.83 17.51
N LEU A 78 25.65 -3.44 18.52
CA LEU A 78 27.00 -2.88 18.34
C LEU A 78 27.98 -3.86 17.71
N GLU A 79 27.85 -5.16 18.00
CA GLU A 79 28.62 -6.19 17.32
C GLU A 79 28.36 -6.16 15.80
N HIS A 80 27.09 -6.04 15.40
CA HIS A 80 26.69 -5.95 14.00
C HIS A 80 27.12 -4.66 13.31
N VAL A 81 27.11 -3.52 14.01
CA VAL A 81 27.67 -2.25 13.50
C VAL A 81 29.14 -2.41 13.10
N ASN A 82 29.89 -3.17 13.91
CA ASN A 82 31.32 -3.43 13.73
C ASN A 82 31.62 -4.70 12.90
N MET A 83 30.62 -5.26 12.23
CA MET A 83 30.75 -6.50 11.44
C MET A 83 31.86 -6.44 10.37
N HIS A 84 32.14 -5.26 9.84
CA HIS A 84 33.25 -5.04 8.89
C HIS A 84 34.64 -5.31 9.47
N GLN A 85 34.82 -5.22 10.80
CA GLN A 85 36.10 -5.49 11.46
C GLN A 85 36.36 -6.99 11.57
N LYS A 86 35.30 -7.77 11.78
CA LYS A 86 35.35 -9.22 11.94
C LYS A 86 34.06 -9.84 11.40
N PHE A 87 34.11 -10.32 10.17
CA PHE A 87 33.00 -11.05 9.57
C PHE A 87 33.30 -12.54 9.54
N ARG A 88 32.36 -13.35 10.04
CA ARG A 88 32.42 -14.81 10.05
C ARG A 88 31.06 -15.37 9.64
N LEU A 89 31.07 -16.50 8.94
CA LEU A 89 29.86 -17.24 8.62
C LEU A 89 29.71 -18.43 9.56
N PRO A 90 28.52 -18.65 10.16
CA PRO A 90 28.27 -19.82 11.00
C PRO A 90 28.51 -21.16 10.29
N THR A 91 28.36 -21.17 8.96
CA THR A 91 28.53 -22.36 8.11
C THR A 91 30.00 -22.62 7.73
N VAL A 92 30.90 -21.66 7.94
CA VAL A 92 32.32 -21.74 7.59
C VAL A 92 33.16 -21.20 8.74
N GLU A 93 33.23 -21.97 9.84
CA GLU A 93 33.86 -21.56 11.10
C GLU A 93 35.35 -21.20 10.97
N ASP A 94 36.04 -21.69 9.93
CA ASP A 94 37.49 -21.53 9.75
C ASP A 94 37.92 -20.22 9.05
N ILE A 95 36.98 -19.38 8.57
CA ILE A 95 37.31 -18.20 7.76
C ILE A 95 36.77 -16.93 8.43
N GLU A 96 37.69 -16.09 8.90
CA GLU A 96 37.42 -14.73 9.37
C GLU A 96 37.97 -13.72 8.38
N LEU A 97 37.13 -12.75 8.01
CA LEU A 97 37.54 -11.58 7.23
C LEU A 97 37.71 -10.38 8.16
N THR A 98 38.88 -9.76 8.09
CA THR A 98 39.22 -8.52 8.82
C THR A 98 39.58 -7.36 7.89
N ASP A 99 39.57 -7.61 6.57
CA ASP A 99 39.97 -6.70 5.50
C ASP A 99 38.74 -6.27 4.67
N LEU A 100 37.66 -5.87 5.35
CA LEU A 100 36.40 -5.44 4.72
C LEU A 100 36.19 -3.93 4.87
N PRO A 101 35.66 -3.25 3.84
CA PRO A 101 35.36 -1.83 3.95
C PRO A 101 34.12 -1.62 4.84
N SER A 102 34.11 -0.50 5.58
CA SER A 102 32.92 -0.09 6.30
C SER A 102 31.96 0.62 5.36
N PHE A 103 30.78 0.02 5.14
CA PHE A 103 29.66 0.74 4.56
C PHE A 103 29.24 1.92 5.45
N ASP A 104 28.71 2.96 4.82
CA ASP A 104 28.26 4.19 5.49
C ASP A 104 29.36 4.84 6.35
N ASP A 105 30.62 4.69 5.93
CA ASP A 105 31.72 5.48 6.45
C ASP A 105 31.50 6.96 6.09
N PHE A 106 31.74 7.83 7.06
CA PHE A 106 31.63 9.28 6.92
C PHE A 106 32.85 10.02 7.46
N THR A 107 33.96 9.32 7.71
CA THR A 107 35.24 9.96 8.05
C THR A 107 35.77 10.88 6.95
N GLN A 108 35.39 10.63 5.69
CA GLN A 108 35.69 11.51 4.55
C GLN A 108 34.98 12.88 4.60
N TYR A 109 33.89 12.99 5.37
CA TYR A 109 33.11 14.22 5.49
C TYR A 109 33.55 15.04 6.70
N GLY A 110 34.37 16.05 6.45
CA GLY A 110 34.90 16.91 7.50
C GLY A 110 36.10 16.30 8.22
N LYS A 111 36.36 16.77 9.45
CA LYS A 111 37.48 16.28 10.29
C LYS A 111 36.99 15.27 11.33
N ILE A 112 36.18 14.29 10.89
CA ILE A 112 35.63 13.26 11.76
C ILE A 112 36.64 12.13 11.88
N THR A 113 36.99 11.77 13.12
CA THR A 113 37.88 10.62 13.39
C THR A 113 37.08 9.33 13.48
N GLU A 114 37.71 8.18 13.25
CA GLU A 114 37.07 6.86 13.42
C GLU A 114 36.48 6.67 14.84
N ASP A 115 37.13 7.24 15.86
CA ASP A 115 36.62 7.21 17.24
C ASP A 115 35.34 8.01 17.39
N THR A 116 35.27 9.18 16.75
CA THR A 116 34.05 9.99 16.71
C THR A 116 32.93 9.27 15.98
N GLN A 117 33.21 8.65 14.83
CA GLN A 117 32.24 7.86 14.07
C GLN A 117 31.68 6.70 14.90
N ARG A 118 32.54 5.91 15.56
CA ARG A 118 32.11 4.83 16.45
C ARG A 118 31.26 5.33 17.61
N GLY A 119 31.64 6.46 18.21
CA GLY A 119 30.85 7.11 19.25
C GLY A 119 29.46 7.53 18.77
N LEU A 120 29.34 8.05 17.54
CA LEU A 120 28.06 8.44 16.95
C LEU A 120 27.18 7.21 16.63
N TRP A 121 27.76 6.15 16.05
CA TRP A 121 27.01 4.91 15.83
C TRP A 121 26.49 4.31 17.14
N ALA A 122 27.31 4.30 18.20
CA ALA A 122 26.89 3.78 19.50
C ALA A 122 25.70 4.56 20.07
N LYS A 123 25.70 5.89 19.96
CA LYS A 123 24.57 6.72 20.39
C LYS A 123 23.29 6.42 19.60
N GLU A 124 23.38 6.26 18.28
CA GLU A 124 22.23 5.89 17.45
C GLU A 124 21.70 4.49 17.78
N VAL A 125 22.59 3.54 18.07
CA VAL A 125 22.19 2.21 18.55
C VAL A 125 21.44 2.31 19.86
N SER A 126 21.97 2.99 20.88
CA SER A 126 21.28 3.16 22.17
C SER A 126 19.92 3.84 21.98
N ARG A 127 19.83 4.87 21.13
CA ARG A 127 18.57 5.55 20.80
C ARG A 127 17.54 4.58 20.20
N LEU A 128 17.91 3.83 19.16
CA LEU A 128 16.99 2.92 18.48
C LEU A 128 16.59 1.73 19.36
N VAL A 129 17.50 1.19 20.15
CA VAL A 129 17.21 0.11 21.12
C VAL A 129 16.24 0.61 22.20
N ASN A 130 16.44 1.83 22.71
CA ASN A 130 15.50 2.44 23.65
C ASN A 130 14.11 2.66 23.02
N VAL A 131 14.06 3.07 21.75
CA VAL A 131 12.81 3.27 21.01
C VAL A 131 12.01 1.98 20.90
N ILE A 132 12.63 0.85 20.54
CA ILE A 132 11.91 -0.42 20.36
C ILE A 132 11.53 -1.09 21.68
N ASN A 133 12.28 -0.82 22.75
CA ASN A 133 12.01 -1.36 24.10
C ASN A 133 11.00 -0.49 24.88
N SER A 134 10.83 0.78 24.52
CA SER A 134 9.81 1.66 25.10
C SER A 134 8.43 1.34 24.54
N LYS A 135 7.44 1.31 25.43
CA LYS A 135 6.01 1.20 25.09
C LYS A 135 5.36 2.56 24.85
N ASP A 136 6.07 3.65 25.12
CA ASP A 136 5.52 5.00 25.00
C ASP A 136 5.28 5.33 23.54
N ALA A 137 4.18 6.02 23.24
CA ALA A 137 3.92 6.49 21.89
C ALA A 137 5.02 7.45 21.43
N LEU A 138 5.43 7.34 20.16
CA LEU A 138 6.45 8.24 19.62
C LEU A 138 5.82 9.59 19.31
N SER A 139 6.54 10.65 19.66
CA SER A 139 6.20 12.04 19.33
C SER A 139 7.43 12.73 18.75
N PHE A 140 7.25 13.47 17.65
CA PHE A 140 8.24 14.40 17.16
C PHE A 140 8.25 15.66 18.03
N GLN A 141 9.45 16.13 18.38
CA GLN A 141 9.67 17.37 19.13
C GLN A 141 10.50 18.30 18.25
N GLY A 142 9.91 19.45 17.92
CA GLY A 142 10.54 20.47 17.09
C GLY A 142 10.84 21.72 17.91
N SER A 143 11.49 22.68 17.27
CA SER A 143 11.74 24.01 17.81
C SER A 143 10.46 24.87 17.84
N ASP A 144 10.55 26.03 18.50
CA ASP A 144 9.43 26.97 18.64
C ASP A 144 8.79 27.39 17.30
N ASP A 145 9.53 27.33 16.18
CA ASP A 145 8.98 27.62 14.84
C ASP A 145 7.94 26.57 14.38
N LEU A 146 7.85 25.43 15.07
CA LEU A 146 6.93 24.32 14.82
C LEU A 146 5.84 24.18 15.90
N ASP A 147 5.75 25.13 16.84
CA ASP A 147 4.72 25.15 17.89
C ASP A 147 3.30 25.38 17.36
N VAL A 148 3.19 25.96 16.15
CA VAL A 148 1.91 26.25 15.48
C VAL A 148 1.90 25.60 14.10
N ASP A 149 0.77 24.99 13.71
CA ASP A 149 0.54 24.44 12.37
C ASP A 149 0.29 25.56 11.33
N SER A 150 1.28 26.41 11.11
CA SER A 150 1.19 27.52 10.14
C SER A 150 1.66 27.11 8.74
N ILE A 151 1.38 27.96 7.75
CA ILE A 151 1.90 27.81 6.37
C ILE A 151 3.44 27.75 6.40
N LYS A 152 4.08 28.66 7.16
CA LYS A 152 5.54 28.70 7.34
C LYS A 152 6.07 27.40 7.97
N ALA A 153 5.37 26.85 8.97
CA ALA A 153 5.77 25.58 9.59
C ALA A 153 5.66 24.40 8.60
N HIS A 154 4.68 24.41 7.69
CA HIS A 154 4.59 23.43 6.61
C HIS A 154 5.71 23.59 5.58
N GLU A 155 6.14 24.82 5.26
CA GLU A 155 7.30 25.08 4.42
C GLU A 155 8.60 24.58 5.07
N ILE A 156 8.78 24.85 6.37
CA ILE A 156 9.90 24.29 7.15
C ILE A 156 9.88 22.77 7.05
N PHE A 157 8.74 22.14 7.26
CA PHE A 157 8.62 20.67 7.18
C PHE A 157 8.98 20.12 5.80
N THR A 158 8.51 20.75 4.72
CA THR A 158 8.93 20.39 3.35
C THR A 158 10.44 20.55 3.18
N ASN A 159 11.05 21.62 3.72
CA ASN A 159 12.49 21.83 3.67
C ASN A 159 13.28 20.76 4.46
N LEU A 160 12.76 20.30 5.60
CA LEU A 160 13.33 19.18 6.36
C LEU A 160 13.33 17.89 5.52
N ALA A 161 12.23 17.61 4.84
CA ALA A 161 12.11 16.45 3.95
C ALA A 161 13.06 16.52 2.75
N ASP A 162 13.18 17.68 2.11
CA ASP A 162 14.12 17.92 1.01
C ASP A 162 15.58 17.69 1.45
N ARG A 163 15.98 18.28 2.59
CA ARG A 163 17.34 18.11 3.14
C ARG A 163 17.62 16.65 3.50
N PHE A 164 16.63 15.94 4.04
CA PHE A 164 16.79 14.52 4.33
C PHE A 164 16.92 13.69 3.04
N LEU A 165 16.11 13.97 2.01
CA LEU A 165 16.21 13.32 0.71
C LEU A 165 17.58 13.50 0.07
N GLN A 166 18.14 14.73 0.08
CA GLN A 166 19.50 15.00 -0.39
C GLN A 166 20.54 14.16 0.35
N SER A 167 20.40 14.06 1.67
CA SER A 167 21.29 13.26 2.52
C SER A 167 21.23 11.78 2.16
N LEU A 168 20.02 11.25 1.92
CA LEU A 168 19.82 9.87 1.47
C LEU A 168 20.41 9.63 0.08
N SER A 169 20.36 10.60 -0.84
CA SER A 169 20.99 10.47 -2.16
C SER A 169 22.52 10.38 -2.08
N ILE A 170 23.16 11.17 -1.20
CA ILE A 170 24.61 11.09 -0.96
C ILE A 170 24.96 9.72 -0.38
N ILE A 171 24.23 9.30 0.65
CA ILE A 171 24.43 7.98 1.26
C ILE A 171 24.28 6.90 0.21
N SER A 172 23.21 6.92 -0.60
CA SER A 172 22.93 5.97 -1.66
C SER A 172 24.09 5.87 -2.65
N PHE A 173 24.54 7.01 -3.19
CA PHE A 173 25.66 7.08 -4.12
C PHE A 173 26.94 6.48 -3.53
N ASP A 174 27.34 6.85 -2.32
CA ASP A 174 28.58 6.35 -1.70
C ASP A 174 28.61 4.82 -1.60
N GLY A 175 27.51 4.20 -1.14
CA GLY A 175 27.50 2.75 -0.96
C GLY A 175 27.32 1.98 -2.27
N GLU A 176 26.68 2.56 -3.30
CA GLU A 176 26.67 1.96 -4.63
C GLU A 176 28.04 2.08 -5.32
N CYS A 177 28.77 3.19 -5.12
CA CYS A 177 30.17 3.33 -5.54
C CYS A 177 31.06 2.28 -4.87
N LEU A 178 30.93 2.09 -3.55
CA LEU A 178 31.69 1.08 -2.81
C LEU A 178 31.36 -0.35 -3.31
N THR A 179 30.08 -0.60 -3.64
CA THR A 179 29.65 -1.88 -4.20
C THR A 179 30.18 -2.07 -5.61
N ALA A 180 30.18 -1.02 -6.45
CA ALA A 180 30.75 -1.05 -7.78
C ALA A 180 32.27 -1.36 -7.77
N GLU A 181 33.00 -0.79 -6.82
CA GLU A 181 34.45 -0.99 -6.67
C GLU A 181 34.81 -2.43 -6.28
N HIS A 182 34.09 -3.00 -5.31
CA HIS A 182 34.47 -4.29 -4.73
C HIS A 182 33.69 -5.49 -5.27
N GLU A 183 32.42 -5.30 -5.64
CA GLU A 183 31.51 -6.37 -6.06
C GLU A 183 30.51 -5.86 -7.13
N PRO A 184 30.97 -5.55 -8.36
CA PRO A 184 30.16 -4.89 -9.39
C PRO A 184 28.92 -5.69 -9.82
N VAL A 185 28.91 -7.00 -9.57
CA VAL A 185 27.80 -7.90 -9.92
C VAL A 185 26.51 -7.58 -9.17
N ILE A 186 26.62 -7.07 -7.93
CA ILE A 186 25.46 -6.76 -7.08
C ILE A 186 25.18 -5.26 -6.96
N CYS A 187 25.96 -4.43 -7.67
CA CYS A 187 25.77 -2.98 -7.69
C CYS A 187 24.44 -2.62 -8.37
N GLN A 188 23.63 -1.78 -7.71
CA GLN A 188 22.36 -1.31 -8.24
C GLN A 188 22.60 -0.09 -9.13
N VAL A 189 23.02 -0.34 -10.37
CA VAL A 189 23.38 0.71 -11.34
C VAL A 189 22.29 1.77 -11.51
N GLY A 190 21.01 1.38 -11.50
CA GLY A 190 19.89 2.34 -11.57
C GLY A 190 19.82 3.30 -10.37
N SER A 191 20.12 2.82 -9.16
CA SER A 191 20.17 3.65 -7.95
C SER A 191 21.39 4.58 -7.97
N LEU A 192 22.53 4.06 -8.41
CA LEU A 192 23.77 4.82 -8.59
C LEU A 192 23.57 5.98 -9.56
N GLU A 193 22.95 5.72 -10.72
CA GLU A 193 22.63 6.74 -11.71
C GLU A 193 21.68 7.82 -11.17
N ARG A 194 20.58 7.40 -10.53
CA ARG A 194 19.59 8.33 -9.96
C ARG A 194 20.23 9.24 -8.92
N SER A 195 21.07 8.67 -8.06
CA SER A 195 21.78 9.41 -7.03
C SER A 195 22.83 10.33 -7.65
N HIS A 196 23.56 9.87 -8.67
CA HIS A 196 24.54 10.69 -9.41
C HIS A 196 23.91 11.93 -10.06
N VAL A 197 22.74 11.78 -10.70
CA VAL A 197 22.00 12.90 -11.30
C VAL A 197 21.60 13.91 -10.21
N THR A 198 21.13 13.42 -9.07
CA THR A 198 20.72 14.26 -7.94
C THR A 198 21.91 15.01 -7.35
N LEU A 199 23.05 14.34 -7.16
CA LEU A 199 24.27 14.95 -6.64
C LEU A 199 24.85 16.00 -7.59
N ASN A 200 24.86 15.74 -8.90
CA ASN A 200 25.26 16.74 -9.89
C ASN A 200 24.33 17.96 -9.89
N TYR A 201 23.02 17.75 -9.74
CA TYR A 201 22.09 18.86 -9.59
C TYR A 201 22.39 19.70 -8.34
N LEU A 202 22.75 19.06 -7.22
CA LEU A 202 23.16 19.77 -6.00
C LEU A 202 24.46 20.55 -6.19
N CYS A 203 25.46 19.97 -6.86
CA CYS A 203 26.73 20.64 -7.14
C CYS A 203 26.62 21.80 -8.13
N ASN A 204 25.70 21.70 -9.10
CA ASN A 204 25.51 22.67 -10.18
C ASN A 204 24.37 23.66 -9.90
N LYS A 205 23.86 23.73 -8.67
CA LYS A 205 22.93 24.77 -8.25
C LYS A 205 23.71 26.10 -8.18
N GLU A 206 23.95 26.70 -9.36
CA GLU A 206 24.65 27.98 -9.50
C GLU A 206 23.97 29.06 -8.65
N GLU A 207 24.76 30.08 -8.30
CA GLU A 207 24.43 31.31 -7.55
C GLU A 207 23.33 32.18 -8.21
N GLU A 208 22.36 31.63 -8.95
CA GLU A 208 21.23 32.38 -9.52
C GLU A 208 20.19 32.80 -8.45
N ASP A 209 20.19 32.16 -7.28
CA ASP A 209 19.36 32.54 -6.12
C ASP A 209 20.06 33.57 -5.19
N ASP A 210 21.24 34.09 -5.54
CA ASP A 210 22.01 35.03 -4.69
C ASP A 210 21.35 36.43 -4.52
N VAL A 211 20.19 36.65 -5.15
CA VAL A 211 19.42 37.90 -5.00
C VAL A 211 18.48 37.86 -3.78
N ASN A 212 18.23 36.71 -3.15
CA ASN A 212 17.30 36.55 -2.02
C ASN A 212 17.86 35.74 -0.83
N LYS A 213 19.18 35.69 -0.62
CA LYS A 213 19.79 34.95 0.52
C LYS A 213 19.46 35.52 1.91
N ASP A 214 18.79 36.66 2.01
CA ASP A 214 18.43 37.27 3.30
C ASP A 214 17.10 36.75 3.89
N ASP A 215 16.33 35.89 3.19
CA ASP A 215 15.03 35.39 3.68
C ASP A 215 14.80 33.87 3.50
N GLU A 216 15.75 33.11 2.92
CA GLU A 216 15.67 31.64 2.92
C GLU A 216 15.92 31.14 4.36
N SER A 217 14.85 30.83 5.09
CA SER A 217 14.90 30.32 6.46
C SER A 217 15.92 29.19 6.57
N ALA A 218 17.11 29.49 7.12
CA ALA A 218 18.14 28.50 7.33
C ALA A 218 17.52 27.34 8.12
N THR A 219 17.36 26.18 7.46
CA THR A 219 16.77 25.00 8.08
C THR A 219 17.54 24.73 9.37
N ARG A 220 16.86 24.83 10.52
CA ARG A 220 17.49 24.60 11.81
C ARG A 220 17.96 23.15 11.85
N LEU A 221 19.26 22.94 12.03
CA LEU A 221 19.85 21.60 12.05
C LEU A 221 19.26 20.72 13.17
N GLU A 222 18.88 21.34 14.29
CA GLU A 222 18.20 20.65 15.39
C GLU A 222 16.89 19.99 14.94
N ASP A 223 16.03 20.73 14.22
CA ASP A 223 14.76 20.22 13.70
C ASP A 223 14.98 19.12 12.65
N LEU A 224 16.06 19.23 11.85
CA LEU A 224 16.43 18.21 10.87
C LEU A 224 16.90 16.93 11.53
N PHE A 225 17.71 17.02 12.58
CA PHE A 225 18.17 15.85 13.33
C PHE A 225 17.01 15.19 14.06
N ALA A 226 16.12 15.97 14.68
CA ALA A 226 14.90 15.46 15.30
C ALA A 226 13.99 14.77 14.27
N PHE A 227 13.92 15.28 13.04
CA PHE A 227 13.11 14.68 11.98
C PHE A 227 13.70 13.36 11.46
N ILE A 228 15.01 13.30 11.27
CA ILE A 228 15.73 12.05 10.93
C ILE A 228 15.54 11.02 12.06
N ASP A 229 15.67 11.45 13.30
CA ASP A 229 15.47 10.59 14.47
C ASP A 229 14.07 10.04 14.54
N TYR A 230 13.07 10.88 14.29
CA TYR A 230 11.68 10.48 14.29
C TYR A 230 11.37 9.48 13.17
N CYS A 231 11.78 9.77 11.94
CA CYS A 231 11.56 8.87 10.79
C CYS A 231 12.20 7.49 11.01
N THR A 232 13.44 7.46 11.50
CA THR A 232 14.16 6.22 11.78
C THR A 232 13.61 5.48 13.00
N ALA A 233 13.12 6.18 14.02
CA ALA A 233 12.48 5.56 15.18
C ALA A 233 11.15 4.89 14.80
N VAL A 234 10.32 5.54 13.97
CA VAL A 234 9.07 4.97 13.46
C VAL A 234 9.37 3.73 12.60
N LEU A 235 10.33 3.83 11.67
CA LEU A 235 10.74 2.70 10.84
C LEU A 235 11.26 1.52 11.68
N ALA A 236 12.09 1.80 12.69
CA ALA A 236 12.63 0.78 13.59
C ALA A 236 11.53 0.00 14.30
N ARG A 237 10.50 0.69 14.85
CA ARG A 237 9.38 0.01 15.50
C ARG A 237 8.57 -0.86 14.54
N ILE A 238 8.26 -0.33 13.36
CA ILE A 238 7.46 -1.04 12.36
C ILE A 238 8.19 -2.30 11.87
N MET A 239 9.48 -2.20 11.56
CA MET A 239 10.26 -3.33 11.07
C MET A 239 10.59 -4.33 12.18
N TYR A 240 10.85 -3.85 13.40
CA TYR A 240 11.07 -4.71 14.56
C TYR A 240 9.83 -5.55 14.85
N ALA A 241 8.64 -4.94 14.87
CA ALA A 241 7.38 -5.66 15.11
C ALA A 241 7.08 -6.76 14.07
N GLN A 242 7.61 -6.62 12.85
CA GLN A 242 7.43 -7.59 11.77
C GLN A 242 8.61 -8.57 11.62
N SER A 243 9.69 -8.37 12.37
CA SER A 243 10.90 -9.18 12.23
C SER A 243 10.72 -10.57 12.88
N SER A 244 10.96 -11.60 12.08
CA SER A 244 10.77 -13.01 12.49
C SER A 244 11.91 -13.58 13.33
N SER A 245 13.07 -12.91 13.38
CA SER A 245 14.27 -13.40 14.08
C SER A 245 15.04 -12.28 14.79
N LYS A 246 15.64 -12.63 15.93
CA LYS A 246 16.54 -11.75 16.70
C LYS A 246 17.70 -11.22 15.84
N GLU A 247 18.25 -12.07 14.99
CA GLU A 247 19.37 -11.74 14.12
C GLU A 247 18.98 -10.70 13.05
N ALA A 248 17.83 -10.88 12.42
CA ALA A 248 17.30 -9.92 11.45
C ALA A 248 17.04 -8.56 12.10
N ALA A 249 16.46 -8.54 13.32
CA ALA A 249 16.25 -7.33 14.09
C ALA A 249 17.58 -6.60 14.41
N HIS A 250 18.62 -7.31 14.85
CA HIS A 250 19.92 -6.70 15.13
C HIS A 250 20.55 -6.06 13.89
N ARG A 251 20.52 -6.77 12.75
CA ARG A 251 21.05 -6.27 11.49
C ARG A 251 20.30 -5.03 11.02
N LEU A 252 18.96 -5.07 11.04
CA LEU A 252 18.10 -3.92 10.71
C LEU A 252 18.48 -2.69 11.53
N LEU A 253 18.54 -2.83 12.86
CA LEU A 253 18.88 -1.73 13.76
C LEU A 253 20.31 -1.22 13.54
N SER A 254 21.28 -2.12 13.28
CA SER A 254 22.66 -1.71 13.01
C SER A 254 22.78 -0.87 11.73
N HIS A 255 22.12 -1.27 10.65
CA HIS A 255 22.17 -0.55 9.38
C HIS A 255 21.40 0.76 9.47
N LEU A 256 20.26 0.76 10.16
CA LEU A 256 19.48 1.98 10.39
C LEU A 256 20.24 2.99 11.27
N ALA A 257 20.97 2.54 12.28
CA ALA A 257 21.83 3.38 13.12
C ALA A 257 22.97 4.02 12.32
N LYS A 258 23.64 3.24 11.46
CA LYS A 258 24.71 3.75 10.59
C LYS A 258 24.18 4.78 9.58
N LEU A 259 23.03 4.49 8.99
CA LEU A 259 22.35 5.39 8.05
C LEU A 259 21.92 6.69 8.75
N ALA A 260 21.29 6.62 9.93
CA ALA A 260 20.88 7.80 10.69
C ALA A 260 22.07 8.70 11.05
N ALA A 261 23.16 8.11 11.55
CA ALA A 261 24.38 8.85 11.88
C ALA A 261 24.97 9.55 10.64
N LYS A 262 25.10 8.82 9.53
CA LYS A 262 25.61 9.38 8.28
C LYS A 262 24.71 10.48 7.73
N ALA A 263 23.40 10.29 7.77
CA ALA A 263 22.42 11.27 7.30
C ALA A 263 22.56 12.59 8.06
N LYS A 264 22.67 12.54 9.39
CA LYS A 264 22.92 13.74 10.21
C LYS A 264 24.22 14.44 9.81
N VAL A 265 25.31 13.69 9.63
CA VAL A 265 26.61 14.27 9.24
C VAL A 265 26.56 14.95 7.87
N VAL A 266 26.06 14.27 6.84
CA VAL A 266 26.05 14.83 5.47
C VAL A 266 25.03 15.95 5.30
N SER A 267 23.98 15.97 6.12
CA SER A 267 22.93 17.00 6.04
C SER A 267 23.38 18.40 6.47
N VAL A 268 24.51 18.50 7.19
CA VAL A 268 25.09 19.78 7.63
C VAL A 268 25.52 20.63 6.45
N ASN A 269 26.19 20.02 5.47
CA ASN A 269 26.64 20.70 4.26
C ASN A 269 26.50 19.75 3.04
N PRO A 270 25.26 19.52 2.56
CA PRO A 270 25.01 18.51 1.54
C PRO A 270 25.68 18.84 0.20
N GLU A 271 25.91 20.12 -0.12
CA GLU A 271 26.60 20.52 -1.36
C GLU A 271 28.08 20.14 -1.32
N GLU A 272 28.78 20.46 -0.23
CA GLU A 272 30.18 20.06 -0.06
C GLU A 272 30.31 18.54 0.03
N CYS A 273 29.41 17.87 0.76
CA CYS A 273 29.38 16.41 0.85
C CYS A 273 29.08 15.75 -0.50
N ALA A 274 28.16 16.29 -1.30
CA ALA A 274 27.87 15.80 -2.65
C ALA A 274 29.10 15.92 -3.55
N ARG A 275 29.82 17.04 -3.48
CA ARG A 275 31.05 17.24 -4.27
C ARG A 275 32.15 16.28 -3.85
N ILE A 276 32.37 16.10 -2.54
CA ILE A 276 33.32 15.11 -2.02
C ILE A 276 32.92 13.70 -2.49
N SER A 277 31.63 13.35 -2.38
CA SER A 277 31.09 12.06 -2.79
C SER A 277 31.36 11.77 -4.28
N ILE A 278 31.11 12.74 -5.17
CA ILE A 278 31.43 12.64 -6.61
C ILE A 278 32.94 12.54 -6.83
N ASP A 279 33.74 13.38 -6.18
CA ASP A 279 35.21 13.42 -6.34
C ASP A 279 35.88 12.11 -5.88
N THR A 280 35.31 11.44 -4.87
CA THR A 280 35.80 10.15 -4.33
C THR A 280 35.17 8.92 -4.98
N GLY A 281 34.02 9.10 -5.64
CA GLY A 281 33.23 8.01 -6.22
C GLY A 281 33.77 7.51 -7.55
N ILE A 282 32.99 6.64 -8.20
CA ILE A 282 33.35 6.15 -9.53
C ILE A 282 33.22 7.26 -10.58
N SER A 283 34.08 7.23 -11.59
CA SER A 283 34.05 8.18 -12.70
C SER A 283 32.87 7.94 -13.65
N ASP A 284 32.50 8.96 -14.43
CA ASP A 284 31.47 8.85 -15.49
C ASP A 284 31.78 7.73 -16.50
N ASP A 285 33.07 7.54 -16.82
CA ASP A 285 33.53 6.50 -17.73
C ASP A 285 33.33 5.09 -17.15
N GLU A 286 33.57 4.92 -15.85
CA GLU A 286 33.33 3.66 -15.11
C GLU A 286 31.84 3.38 -14.97
N LEU A 287 31.04 4.40 -14.66
CA LEU A 287 29.57 4.29 -14.64
C LEU A 287 29.04 3.84 -16.02
N ALA A 288 29.54 4.44 -17.11
CA ALA A 288 29.18 4.03 -18.46
C ALA A 288 29.66 2.61 -18.83
N ALA A 289 30.76 2.13 -18.24
CA ALA A 289 31.22 0.76 -18.39
C ALA A 289 30.30 -0.24 -17.67
N LEU A 290 29.86 0.08 -16.44
CA LEU A 290 28.92 -0.74 -15.68
C LEU A 290 27.58 -0.89 -16.40
N LYS A 291 27.06 0.19 -16.99
CA LYS A 291 25.84 0.15 -17.82
C LYS A 291 25.95 -0.83 -18.98
N ARG A 292 27.08 -0.80 -19.70
CA ARG A 292 27.32 -1.70 -20.84
C ARG A 292 27.39 -3.17 -20.42
N HIS A 293 27.85 -3.45 -19.20
CA HIS A 293 27.90 -4.80 -18.66
C HIS A 293 26.53 -5.30 -18.17
N ASN A 294 25.67 -4.40 -17.68
CA ASN A 294 24.36 -4.74 -17.11
C ASN A 294 23.18 -4.59 -18.08
N ASP A 295 23.39 -4.21 -19.35
CA ASP A 295 22.33 -4.19 -20.37
C ASP A 295 22.19 -5.56 -21.08
N PRO A 296 21.16 -6.37 -20.77
CA PRO A 296 20.91 -7.63 -21.46
C PRO A 296 20.49 -7.46 -22.93
N ARG A 297 20.28 -6.22 -23.42
CA ARG A 297 19.85 -5.90 -24.81
C ARG A 297 20.96 -5.33 -25.69
N GLY A 298 22.22 -5.34 -25.23
CA GLY A 298 23.39 -4.88 -25.99
C GLY A 298 23.74 -5.67 -27.27
N MET A 299 22.86 -6.56 -27.74
CA MET A 299 22.92 -7.18 -29.06
C MET A 299 21.64 -6.77 -29.83
N MET A 300 21.73 -5.70 -30.64
CA MET A 300 20.68 -5.06 -31.48
C MET A 300 19.89 -3.91 -30.82
N THR A 301 20.38 -2.67 -30.95
CA THR A 301 19.95 -1.68 -31.96
C THR A 301 20.43 -0.29 -31.57
N GLY A 302 21.15 0.37 -32.48
CA GLY A 302 21.38 1.81 -32.40
C GLY A 302 20.18 2.59 -32.93
N LEU A 303 20.09 3.85 -32.50
CA LEU A 303 19.24 4.94 -32.99
C LEU A 303 17.84 5.05 -32.36
N ASN A 304 17.74 5.83 -31.28
CA ASN A 304 16.92 7.05 -31.18
C ASN A 304 16.93 7.58 -29.73
N GLN A 305 17.70 8.63 -29.46
CA GLN A 305 17.62 9.40 -28.21
C GLN A 305 16.86 10.69 -28.48
N GLY A 306 15.61 10.77 -28.00
CA GLY A 306 14.95 12.04 -27.70
C GLY A 306 15.37 12.54 -26.31
N PRO A 307 15.07 13.80 -25.96
CA PRO A 307 15.49 14.38 -24.68
C PRO A 307 14.86 13.62 -23.49
N PRO A 308 15.60 13.49 -22.36
CA PRO A 308 15.15 12.72 -21.21
C PRO A 308 13.96 13.40 -20.52
N ALA A 309 12.89 12.63 -20.31
CA ALA A 309 11.85 12.99 -19.35
C ALA A 309 12.42 12.93 -17.91
N PRO A 310 11.88 13.70 -16.95
CA PRO A 310 12.33 13.64 -15.56
C PRO A 310 12.17 12.22 -14.99
N PRO A 311 13.02 11.82 -14.03
CA PRO A 311 13.05 10.46 -13.50
C PRO A 311 11.79 10.20 -12.67
N GLU A 312 10.80 9.56 -13.27
CA GLU A 312 9.77 8.85 -12.51
C GLU A 312 10.45 7.71 -11.73
N LEU A 313 10.13 7.60 -10.44
CA LEU A 313 10.65 6.57 -9.55
C LEU A 313 10.04 5.21 -9.96
N ASP A 314 10.69 4.55 -10.92
CA ASP A 314 10.24 3.28 -11.47
C ASP A 314 10.40 2.15 -10.44
N THR A 315 9.27 1.59 -10.00
CA THR A 315 9.18 0.51 -8.99
C THR A 315 9.62 -0.85 -9.52
N ALA A 316 9.83 -1.01 -10.83
CA ALA A 316 10.20 -2.30 -11.44
C ALA A 316 11.66 -2.72 -11.18
N GLY A 317 12.53 -1.80 -10.76
CA GLY A 317 13.97 -2.06 -10.56
C GLY A 317 14.28 -3.04 -9.43
N TRP A 318 13.46 -3.06 -8.36
CA TRP A 318 13.72 -3.90 -7.19
C TRP A 318 13.60 -5.40 -7.50
N ALA A 319 12.49 -5.83 -8.11
CA ALA A 319 12.27 -7.24 -8.41
C ALA A 319 13.27 -7.78 -9.45
N ALA A 320 13.71 -6.93 -10.39
CA ALA A 320 14.64 -7.31 -11.45
C ALA A 320 16.11 -7.32 -11.02
N GLY A 321 16.50 -6.49 -10.05
CA GLY A 321 17.89 -6.36 -9.60
C GLY A 321 18.32 -7.33 -8.49
N VAL A 322 17.38 -8.04 -7.85
CA VAL A 322 17.65 -8.87 -6.67
C VAL A 322 17.16 -10.32 -6.79
N ALA A 323 16.25 -10.64 -7.72
CA ALA A 323 15.77 -12.00 -7.94
C ALA A 323 16.03 -12.50 -9.37
N PRO A 324 16.57 -13.71 -9.59
CA PRO A 324 16.47 -14.36 -10.88
C PRO A 324 14.98 -14.63 -11.14
N THR A 325 14.42 -14.07 -12.22
CA THR A 325 13.03 -14.29 -12.63
C THR A 325 12.67 -15.78 -12.62
N PRO A 326 11.62 -16.23 -11.92
CA PRO A 326 11.11 -17.58 -12.08
C PRO A 326 10.39 -17.64 -13.43
N GLY A 327 11.09 -18.16 -14.44
CA GLY A 327 10.49 -18.53 -15.70
C GLY A 327 9.34 -19.51 -15.45
N ARG A 328 8.16 -19.16 -15.96
CA ARG A 328 6.96 -20.00 -15.99
C ARG A 328 7.20 -21.19 -16.93
N GLY A 329 7.90 -22.19 -16.43
CA GLY A 329 8.18 -23.47 -17.08
C GLY A 329 8.65 -24.41 -15.99
N GLY A 330 7.86 -25.44 -15.70
CA GLY A 330 8.18 -26.41 -14.67
C GLY A 330 9.46 -27.15 -15.04
N ASP A 331 10.58 -26.77 -14.42
CA ASP A 331 11.69 -27.64 -14.06
C ASP A 331 12.46 -26.98 -12.91
N SER A 332 12.44 -27.67 -11.78
CA SER A 332 13.05 -27.28 -10.50
C SER A 332 14.58 -27.24 -10.61
N ALA A 333 15.17 -26.04 -10.64
CA ALA A 333 16.62 -25.84 -10.63
C ALA A 333 17.29 -25.87 -9.24
N PHE A 334 16.58 -26.24 -8.17
CA PHE A 334 17.16 -26.37 -6.81
C PHE A 334 16.78 -27.67 -6.10
N GLY A 335 16.51 -28.74 -6.87
CA GLY A 335 16.04 -30.01 -6.33
C GLY A 335 16.68 -31.24 -6.99
N ARG A 336 18.00 -31.43 -6.84
CA ARG A 336 18.70 -32.73 -6.79
C ARG A 336 20.19 -32.48 -6.61
N GLY A 337 20.85 -33.27 -5.76
CA GLY A 337 22.29 -33.19 -5.52
C GLY A 337 23.12 -33.41 -6.78
N GLY A 338 23.42 -32.32 -7.48
CA GLY A 338 24.28 -32.27 -8.66
C GLY A 338 24.60 -30.82 -9.03
N ALA A 339 25.89 -30.49 -8.99
CA ALA A 339 26.56 -29.31 -9.53
C ALA A 339 26.02 -27.91 -9.13
N PHE A 340 26.75 -27.28 -8.21
CA PHE A 340 26.99 -25.83 -8.22
C PHE A 340 27.33 -25.42 -9.65
N ASP A 341 26.49 -24.58 -10.26
CA ASP A 341 26.56 -24.16 -11.65
C ASP A 341 27.94 -23.58 -12.01
N ASP A 342 28.47 -23.96 -13.18
CA ASP A 342 29.86 -23.81 -13.67
C ASP A 342 30.33 -22.35 -13.88
N ARG A 343 29.58 -21.36 -13.39
CA ARG A 343 29.94 -19.93 -13.43
C ARG A 343 30.72 -19.44 -12.20
N TRP A 344 30.75 -20.24 -11.13
CA TRP A 344 31.38 -19.91 -9.84
C TRP A 344 32.66 -20.72 -9.54
N GLY A 345 33.12 -21.54 -10.51
CA GLY A 345 34.17 -22.55 -10.34
C GLY A 345 35.59 -22.06 -9.96
N VAL A 346 35.80 -20.77 -9.72
CA VAL A 346 37.12 -20.19 -9.37
C VAL A 346 37.05 -19.20 -8.19
N ILE A 347 35.97 -19.16 -7.39
CA ILE A 347 35.96 -18.30 -6.20
C ILE A 347 36.58 -19.04 -5.01
N SER A 348 37.70 -18.51 -4.51
CA SER A 348 38.30 -18.99 -3.26
C SER A 348 37.27 -18.92 -2.12
N LYS A 349 37.33 -19.82 -1.12
CA LYS A 349 36.41 -19.77 0.02
C LYS A 349 36.38 -18.38 0.68
N LYS A 350 37.52 -17.70 0.77
CA LYS A 350 37.65 -16.31 1.26
C LYS A 350 36.85 -15.32 0.37
N GLY A 351 36.89 -15.48 -0.95
CA GLY A 351 36.11 -14.68 -1.90
C GLY A 351 34.60 -14.90 -1.77
N ALA A 352 34.15 -16.14 -1.52
CA ALA A 352 32.74 -16.43 -1.31
C ALA A 352 32.20 -15.79 -0.02
N VAL A 353 32.97 -15.88 1.08
CA VAL A 353 32.63 -15.20 2.35
C VAL A 353 32.56 -13.68 2.16
N ARG A 354 33.48 -13.11 1.37
CA ARG A 354 33.49 -11.67 1.05
C ARG A 354 32.26 -11.26 0.24
N HIS A 355 31.93 -12.02 -0.81
CA HIS A 355 30.71 -11.78 -1.59
C HIS A 355 29.47 -11.78 -0.70
N LEU A 356 29.37 -12.73 0.25
CA LEU A 356 28.26 -12.80 1.19
C LEU A 356 28.18 -11.60 2.14
N TYR A 357 29.32 -11.05 2.60
CA TYR A 357 29.34 -9.80 3.35
C TYR A 357 28.72 -8.65 2.55
N PHE A 358 29.19 -8.42 1.32
CA PHE A 358 28.67 -7.32 0.48
C PHE A 358 27.19 -7.54 0.13
N ALA A 359 26.81 -8.77 -0.20
CA ALA A 359 25.43 -9.14 -0.49
C ALA A 359 24.50 -8.91 0.72
N GLN A 360 24.95 -9.23 1.93
CA GLN A 360 24.17 -9.01 3.15
C GLN A 360 23.98 -7.50 3.39
N VAL A 361 25.08 -6.74 3.44
CA VAL A 361 25.04 -5.29 3.72
C VAL A 361 24.23 -4.53 2.67
N SER A 362 24.41 -4.86 1.39
CA SER A 362 23.69 -4.23 0.27
C SER A 362 22.18 -4.38 0.41
N VAL A 363 21.67 -5.57 0.78
CA VAL A 363 20.23 -5.81 0.92
C VAL A 363 19.59 -4.96 2.01
N PHE A 364 20.17 -4.95 3.22
CA PHE A 364 19.62 -4.15 4.32
C PHE A 364 19.69 -2.66 3.99
N ARG A 365 20.85 -2.21 3.50
CA ARG A 365 21.09 -0.80 3.20
C ARG A 365 20.17 -0.29 2.10
N PHE A 366 20.08 -1.00 0.98
CA PHE A 366 19.23 -0.61 -0.14
C PHE A 366 17.75 -0.55 0.27
N GLY A 367 17.25 -1.59 0.96
CA GLY A 367 15.86 -1.61 1.43
C GLY A 367 15.53 -0.42 2.35
N LEU A 368 16.39 -0.13 3.33
CA LEU A 368 16.18 0.99 4.26
C LEU A 368 16.24 2.36 3.57
N ILE A 369 17.19 2.56 2.65
CA ILE A 369 17.31 3.81 1.90
C ILE A 369 16.08 4.04 1.03
N GLU A 370 15.63 3.05 0.26
CA GLU A 370 14.46 3.19 -0.61
C GLU A 370 13.20 3.50 0.22
N ILE A 371 12.98 2.82 1.36
CA ILE A 371 11.86 3.11 2.26
C ILE A 371 11.88 4.58 2.72
N LEU A 372 13.03 5.08 3.19
CA LEU A 372 13.16 6.46 3.66
C LEU A 372 13.08 7.50 2.52
N MET A 373 13.59 7.17 1.34
CA MET A 373 13.44 8.02 0.14
C MET A 373 11.96 8.14 -0.26
N HIS A 374 11.24 7.02 -0.30
CA HIS A 374 9.81 7.03 -0.61
C HIS A 374 8.98 7.81 0.43
N LEU A 375 9.33 7.69 1.72
CA LEU A 375 8.72 8.50 2.78
C LEU A 375 8.96 9.99 2.57
N THR A 376 10.21 10.39 2.36
CA THR A 376 10.58 11.82 2.21
C THR A 376 9.94 12.45 0.98
N VAL A 377 9.87 11.73 -0.15
CA VAL A 377 9.15 12.18 -1.35
C VAL A 377 7.65 12.41 -1.07
N ARG A 378 7.01 11.51 -0.31
CA ARG A 378 5.58 11.68 0.04
C ARG A 378 5.33 12.80 1.04
N VAL A 379 6.26 13.05 1.97
CA VAL A 379 6.20 14.22 2.87
C VAL A 379 6.29 15.52 2.05
N ARG A 380 7.19 15.56 1.07
CA ARG A 380 7.40 16.70 0.18
C ARG A 380 6.14 17.05 -0.64
N GLY A 381 5.36 16.05 -1.08
CA GLY A 381 4.09 16.25 -1.81
C GLY A 381 4.24 16.56 -3.32
N ASP A 382 5.41 16.40 -3.91
CA ASP A 382 5.53 16.24 -5.36
C ASP A 382 6.85 15.52 -5.63
N SER A 383 6.86 14.57 -6.57
CA SER A 383 8.09 13.97 -7.10
C SER A 383 8.87 14.94 -8.00
N ARG A 384 8.31 16.12 -8.33
CA ARG A 384 9.00 17.16 -9.10
C ARG A 384 10.05 17.86 -8.26
N LEU A 385 11.10 18.30 -8.94
CA LEU A 385 12.19 19.11 -8.37
C LEU A 385 11.73 20.51 -7.89
N MET A 386 10.51 20.95 -8.24
CA MET A 386 9.96 22.25 -7.88
C MET A 386 9.17 22.17 -6.56
N ARG A 387 9.34 23.18 -5.69
CA ARG A 387 8.67 23.28 -4.39
C ARG A 387 7.22 23.76 -4.55
N VAL A 388 6.25 23.08 -3.93
CA VAL A 388 4.90 23.59 -3.72
C VAL A 388 4.53 23.39 -2.25
N ALA A 389 4.33 24.48 -1.51
CA ALA A 389 3.84 24.40 -0.14
C ALA A 389 2.31 24.18 -0.17
N TYR A 390 1.83 23.02 0.28
CA TYR A 390 0.38 22.77 0.36
C TYR A 390 -0.16 23.09 1.76
N SER A 391 -0.96 24.15 1.86
CA SER A 391 -1.85 24.43 3.01
C SER A 391 -3.19 23.69 2.91
N ASN A 392 -3.49 23.13 1.74
CA ASN A 392 -4.76 22.48 1.41
C ASN A 392 -4.52 21.02 1.03
N TYR A 393 -4.82 20.10 1.94
CA TYR A 393 -4.65 18.67 1.70
C TYR A 393 -5.53 17.79 2.57
N GLU A 394 -5.64 16.53 2.15
CA GLU A 394 -6.15 15.41 2.94
C GLU A 394 -5.26 14.19 2.70
N ILE A 395 -4.89 13.50 3.78
CA ILE A 395 -4.32 12.15 3.74
C ILE A 395 -5.29 11.24 4.47
N SER A 396 -5.83 10.24 3.78
CA SER A 396 -6.85 9.35 4.32
C SER A 396 -6.48 7.89 4.09
N ALA A 397 -6.67 7.06 5.11
CA ALA A 397 -6.47 5.62 5.04
C ALA A 397 -7.67 4.89 5.63
N ILE A 398 -8.18 3.89 4.93
CA ILE A 398 -9.33 3.09 5.38
C ILE A 398 -9.01 1.61 5.17
N VAL A 399 -8.98 0.86 6.27
CA VAL A 399 -8.96 -0.60 6.31
C VAL A 399 -10.34 -1.09 6.72
N TYR A 400 -11.00 -1.78 5.80
CA TYR A 400 -12.32 -2.33 6.03
C TYR A 400 -12.43 -3.74 5.46
N THR A 401 -13.31 -4.54 6.03
CA THR A 401 -13.66 -5.83 5.45
C THR A 401 -14.57 -5.61 4.24
N THR A 402 -14.41 -6.33 3.13
CA THR A 402 -15.35 -6.32 1.98
C THR A 402 -15.61 -7.75 1.47
N GLY A 403 -16.53 -7.90 0.52
CA GLY A 403 -16.95 -9.19 -0.03
C GLY A 403 -17.73 -10.10 0.93
N PHE A 404 -18.08 -11.28 0.43
CA PHE A 404 -18.75 -12.39 1.12
C PHE A 404 -17.80 -13.16 2.04
N GLY A 405 -16.52 -13.25 1.69
CA GLY A 405 -15.48 -13.87 2.52
C GLY A 405 -14.96 -12.99 3.65
N SER A 406 -15.44 -11.74 3.76
CA SER A 406 -14.95 -10.74 4.73
C SER A 406 -13.43 -10.58 4.73
N PHE A 407 -12.84 -10.48 3.54
CA PHE A 407 -11.41 -10.18 3.41
C PHE A 407 -11.17 -8.69 3.69
N GLN A 408 -9.99 -8.35 4.20
CA GLN A 408 -9.62 -6.96 4.49
C GLN A 408 -9.06 -6.29 3.24
N THR A 409 -9.46 -5.05 3.03
CA THR A 409 -8.95 -4.18 1.96
C THR A 409 -8.50 -2.88 2.58
N LEU A 410 -7.31 -2.41 2.17
CA LEU A 410 -6.80 -1.08 2.48
C LEU A 410 -6.94 -0.19 1.26
N VAL A 411 -7.52 0.99 1.45
CA VAL A 411 -7.55 2.09 0.47
C VAL A 411 -6.88 3.29 1.11
N PHE A 412 -5.97 3.91 0.39
CA PHE A 412 -5.19 5.05 0.85
C PHE A 412 -5.28 6.18 -0.19
N GLN A 413 -5.43 7.40 0.32
CA GLN A 413 -5.35 8.63 -0.44
C GLN A 413 -4.20 9.45 0.11
N ASP A 414 -3.28 9.84 -0.76
CA ASP A 414 -2.17 10.70 -0.38
C ASP A 414 -2.48 12.20 -0.55
N ARG A 415 -1.49 13.01 -0.16
CA ARG A 415 -1.55 14.48 -0.21
C ARG A 415 -1.83 15.01 -1.61
N ASP A 416 -1.38 14.29 -2.64
CA ASP A 416 -1.47 14.68 -4.04
C ASP A 416 -2.74 14.16 -4.71
N THR A 417 -3.64 13.57 -3.92
CA THR A 417 -4.89 12.91 -4.35
C THR A 417 -4.67 11.61 -5.13
N ASN A 418 -3.47 11.03 -5.14
CA ASN A 418 -3.30 9.67 -5.66
C ASN A 418 -4.07 8.70 -4.76
N LEU A 419 -4.68 7.69 -5.38
CA LEU A 419 -5.39 6.62 -4.69
C LEU A 419 -4.68 5.30 -4.95
N ASP A 420 -4.27 4.62 -3.89
CA ASP A 420 -3.68 3.29 -3.94
C ASP A 420 -4.32 2.35 -2.92
N GLY A 421 -4.14 1.06 -3.11
CA GLY A 421 -4.68 0.07 -2.19
C GLY A 421 -4.17 -1.34 -2.44
N PHE A 422 -4.55 -2.23 -1.53
CA PHE A 422 -4.32 -3.67 -1.64
C PHE A 422 -5.39 -4.45 -0.86
N SER A 423 -5.48 -5.74 -1.11
CA SER A 423 -6.37 -6.68 -0.40
C SER A 423 -5.68 -8.01 -0.06
N GLU A 424 -4.38 -8.13 -0.36
CA GLU A 424 -3.55 -9.26 0.06
C GLU A 424 -3.33 -9.22 1.58
N GLN A 425 -3.60 -10.34 2.26
CA GLN A 425 -3.59 -10.40 3.72
C GLN A 425 -2.22 -10.05 4.32
N SER A 426 -1.12 -10.53 3.73
CA SER A 426 0.26 -10.24 4.18
C SER A 426 0.55 -8.72 4.22
N MET A 427 0.06 -7.99 3.23
CA MET A 427 0.19 -6.54 3.12
C MET A 427 -0.70 -5.82 4.15
N VAL A 428 -1.94 -6.31 4.34
CA VAL A 428 -2.83 -5.78 5.39
C VAL A 428 -2.21 -5.95 6.77
N ASP A 429 -1.70 -7.13 7.09
CA ASP A 429 -1.08 -7.40 8.39
C ASP A 429 0.12 -6.47 8.64
N GLY A 430 0.97 -6.27 7.61
CA GLY A 430 2.10 -5.33 7.69
C GLY A 430 1.69 -3.88 7.97
N ALA A 431 0.58 -3.41 7.38
CA ALA A 431 0.05 -2.07 7.66
C ALA A 431 -0.52 -1.95 9.08
N GLY A 432 -0.96 -3.06 9.69
CA GLY A 432 -1.51 -3.09 11.04
C GLY A 432 -0.56 -2.53 12.09
N HIS A 433 0.74 -2.79 11.97
CA HIS A 433 1.76 -2.26 12.88
C HIS A 433 1.88 -0.73 12.80
N ALA A 434 1.83 -0.16 11.58
CA ALA A 434 1.86 1.28 11.39
C ALA A 434 0.60 1.96 11.96
N PHE A 435 -0.58 1.35 11.78
CA PHE A 435 -1.83 1.86 12.36
C PHE A 435 -1.89 1.74 13.89
N GLY A 436 -1.36 0.65 14.46
CA GLY A 436 -1.27 0.49 15.91
C GLY A 436 -0.44 1.60 16.53
N GLN A 437 0.75 1.86 15.96
CA GLN A 437 1.61 2.96 16.39
C GLN A 437 0.94 4.33 16.23
N LEU A 438 0.30 4.57 15.08
CA LEU A 438 -0.45 5.80 14.81
C LEU A 438 -1.56 6.02 15.84
N ASN A 439 -2.33 4.98 16.17
CA ASN A 439 -3.39 5.06 17.16
C ASN A 439 -2.85 5.47 18.55
N GLY A 440 -1.73 4.87 18.98
CA GLY A 440 -1.07 5.24 20.24
C GLY A 440 -0.66 6.72 20.27
N THR A 441 -0.01 7.21 19.22
CA THR A 441 0.39 8.63 19.09
C THR A 441 -0.82 9.57 19.11
N VAL A 442 -1.89 9.25 18.38
CA VAL A 442 -3.08 10.12 18.32
C VAL A 442 -3.82 10.14 19.68
N ARG A 443 -3.92 9.01 20.38
CA ARG A 443 -4.51 8.95 21.73
C ARG A 443 -3.71 9.80 22.74
N GLN A 444 -2.39 9.69 22.74
CA GLN A 444 -1.53 10.50 23.60
C GLN A 444 -1.72 12.01 23.37
N ILE A 445 -1.79 12.45 22.11
CA ILE A 445 -2.05 13.87 21.76
C ILE A 445 -3.43 14.32 22.26
N LYS A 446 -4.44 13.45 22.13
CA LYS A 446 -5.80 13.72 22.63
C LYS A 446 -5.82 13.88 24.15
N GLU A 447 -5.14 13.00 24.89
CA GLU A 447 -5.05 13.05 26.35
C GLU A 447 -4.29 14.29 26.86
N ALA A 448 -3.18 14.64 26.20
CA ALA A 448 -2.46 15.88 26.49
C ALA A 448 -3.34 17.13 26.27
N SER A 449 -4.23 17.08 25.28
CA SER A 449 -5.17 18.15 24.96
C SER A 449 -6.32 18.29 25.97
N THR A 450 -6.71 17.22 26.67
CA THR A 450 -7.80 17.24 27.67
C THR A 450 -7.32 17.58 29.08
N GLY A 451 -6.08 17.22 29.45
CA GLY A 451 -5.51 17.48 30.77
C GLY A 451 -5.08 18.95 31.00
N THR A 452 -4.81 19.69 29.92
CA THR A 452 -4.41 21.10 30.01
C THR A 452 -5.66 21.97 29.95
N GLY A 453 -6.02 22.61 31.06
CA GLY A 453 -7.18 23.53 31.18
C GLY A 453 -7.08 24.82 30.34
N THR A 454 -6.53 24.76 29.12
CA THR A 454 -6.36 25.86 28.18
C THR A 454 -7.48 25.86 27.15
N ALA A 455 -8.65 26.31 27.59
CA ALA A 455 -9.79 26.68 26.75
C ALA A 455 -9.59 28.02 26.00
N ILE A 456 -8.35 28.47 25.73
CA ILE A 456 -8.08 29.85 25.25
C ILE A 456 -7.36 29.95 23.88
N LEU A 457 -7.01 28.84 23.20
CA LEU A 457 -6.41 28.92 21.84
C LEU A 457 -7.23 28.19 20.78
N ALA A 458 -8.54 28.37 20.78
CA ALA A 458 -9.33 28.17 19.57
C ALA A 458 -9.04 29.36 18.64
N GLY A 459 -8.16 29.17 17.66
CA GLY A 459 -7.87 30.15 16.62
C GLY A 459 -6.61 30.99 16.87
N HIS A 460 -5.44 30.36 16.94
CA HIS A 460 -4.23 31.10 16.59
C HIS A 460 -4.42 31.60 15.14
N PRO A 461 -4.33 32.91 14.85
CA PRO A 461 -4.70 33.47 13.55
C PRO A 461 -3.92 32.85 12.38
N ASP A 462 -2.73 32.33 12.65
CA ASP A 462 -1.83 31.74 11.66
C ASP A 462 -1.95 30.22 11.52
N SER A 463 -2.80 29.56 12.30
CA SER A 463 -3.04 28.10 12.21
C SER A 463 -3.86 27.78 10.96
N ILE A 464 -3.45 26.75 10.21
CA ILE A 464 -4.22 26.26 9.06
C ILE A 464 -5.37 25.33 9.46
N GLY A 465 -5.47 25.00 10.75
CA GLY A 465 -6.55 24.23 11.32
C GLY A 465 -6.48 22.73 11.02
N THR A 466 -5.29 22.14 11.09
CA THR A 466 -5.08 20.70 10.83
C THR A 466 -5.77 19.82 11.89
N GLN A 467 -6.54 18.83 11.45
CA GLN A 467 -7.26 17.90 12.33
C GLN A 467 -6.99 16.44 11.94
N MET A 468 -7.01 15.56 12.93
CA MET A 468 -7.09 14.12 12.73
C MET A 468 -8.46 13.61 13.19
N THR A 469 -9.14 12.89 12.30
CA THR A 469 -10.32 12.09 12.62
C THR A 469 -9.97 10.62 12.47
N TRP A 470 -10.21 9.81 13.50
CA TRP A 470 -9.85 8.39 13.44
C TRP A 470 -10.81 7.46 14.17
N ALA A 471 -10.76 6.19 13.78
CA ALA A 471 -11.35 5.06 14.48
C ALA A 471 -10.46 3.83 14.24
N TYR A 472 -10.10 3.12 15.31
CA TYR A 472 -9.23 1.96 15.26
C TYR A 472 -9.71 0.92 16.27
N SER A 473 -9.81 -0.32 15.82
CA SER A 473 -10.19 -1.45 16.66
C SER A 473 -9.49 -2.74 16.20
N VAL A 474 -9.07 -3.53 17.17
CA VAL A 474 -8.36 -4.81 17.01
C VAL A 474 -9.28 -5.92 17.56
N TYR A 475 -9.29 -7.07 16.91
CA TYR A 475 -10.16 -8.20 17.23
C TYR A 475 -9.37 -9.51 17.25
N ASP A 476 -9.65 -10.36 18.24
CA ASP A 476 -9.06 -11.69 18.32
C ASP A 476 -9.71 -12.67 17.34
N ALA A 477 -8.89 -13.41 16.60
CA ALA A 477 -9.35 -14.47 15.71
C ALA A 477 -9.89 -15.71 16.44
N ALA A 478 -9.69 -15.80 17.77
CA ALA A 478 -9.98 -16.97 18.59
C ALA A 478 -11.42 -17.04 19.15
N GLU A 479 -12.18 -15.94 19.12
CA GLU A 479 -13.60 -15.92 19.54
C GLU A 479 -14.55 -15.81 18.33
N PRO A 480 -15.03 -16.95 17.78
CA PRO A 480 -15.88 -16.97 16.59
C PRO A 480 -17.27 -16.32 16.79
N ASP A 481 -17.73 -16.19 18.04
CA ASP A 481 -19.04 -15.60 18.38
C ASP A 481 -18.99 -14.06 18.54
N HIS A 482 -17.81 -13.47 18.58
CA HIS A 482 -17.59 -12.03 18.45
C HIS A 482 -17.14 -11.71 17.02
N GLN A 483 -18.02 -12.07 16.09
CA GLN A 483 -17.93 -11.62 14.70
C GLN A 483 -17.74 -10.09 14.68
N PRO A 484 -16.77 -9.57 13.90
CA PRO A 484 -16.43 -8.16 13.91
C PRO A 484 -17.68 -7.37 13.58
N SER A 485 -18.20 -6.68 14.58
CA SER A 485 -19.13 -5.61 14.31
C SER A 485 -18.29 -4.53 13.64
N SER A 486 -18.31 -4.49 12.30
CA SER A 486 -17.89 -3.36 11.44
C SER A 486 -18.42 -1.98 11.92
N LEU A 487 -19.27 -2.00 12.96
CA LEU A 487 -19.80 -0.92 13.77
C LEU A 487 -18.77 -0.11 14.60
N ASP A 488 -17.58 -0.61 14.93
CA ASP A 488 -16.64 0.18 15.77
C ASP A 488 -16.07 1.41 15.05
N LEU A 489 -16.04 1.38 13.71
CA LEU A 489 -15.73 2.54 12.87
C LEU A 489 -16.80 3.66 12.92
N TYR A 490 -17.91 3.44 13.61
CA TYR A 490 -18.99 4.43 13.73
C TYR A 490 -18.74 5.45 14.85
N VAL A 491 -17.95 5.09 15.88
CA VAL A 491 -17.53 6.02 16.94
C VAL A 491 -16.21 6.62 16.51
N GLN A 492 -16.30 7.69 15.73
CA GLN A 492 -15.12 8.43 15.27
C GLN A 492 -14.70 9.43 16.32
N GLU A 493 -13.43 9.40 16.66
CA GLU A 493 -12.79 10.37 17.52
C GLU A 493 -12.15 11.47 16.67
N ARG A 494 -12.00 12.65 17.27
CA ARG A 494 -11.40 13.81 16.62
C ARG A 494 -10.43 14.49 17.57
N VAL A 495 -9.32 14.97 17.02
CA VAL A 495 -8.34 15.75 17.74
C VAL A 495 -7.79 16.84 16.83
N GLN A 496 -7.81 18.07 17.33
CA GLN A 496 -7.19 19.19 16.64
C GLN A 496 -5.68 19.16 16.87
N LEU A 497 -4.89 19.17 15.80
CA LEU A 497 -3.44 19.18 15.89
C LEU A 497 -2.99 20.64 15.92
N ARG A 498 -2.66 21.15 17.11
CA ARG A 498 -2.39 22.59 17.32
C ARG A 498 -0.97 23.01 16.96
N SER A 499 -0.04 22.06 16.94
CA SER A 499 1.37 22.29 16.61
C SER A 499 1.79 21.49 15.39
N MET A 500 2.75 22.02 14.64
CA MET A 500 3.35 21.28 13.53
C MET A 500 4.06 20.02 14.04
N SER A 501 4.60 20.05 15.26
CA SER A 501 5.14 18.84 15.88
C SER A 501 4.11 17.72 16.05
N SER A 502 2.87 18.06 16.40
CA SER A 502 1.76 17.11 16.47
C SER A 502 1.37 16.60 15.08
N VAL A 503 1.38 17.49 14.06
CA VAL A 503 1.12 17.12 12.66
C VAL A 503 2.16 16.12 12.16
N ILE A 504 3.45 16.39 12.34
CA ILE A 504 4.55 15.49 11.94
C ILE A 504 4.44 14.15 12.68
N SER A 505 4.14 14.19 13.98
CA SER A 505 3.98 12.99 14.81
C SER A 505 2.91 12.04 14.24
N VAL A 506 1.83 12.57 13.69
CA VAL A 506 0.73 11.78 13.14
C VAL A 506 0.94 11.45 11.66
N MET A 507 1.48 12.38 10.87
CA MET A 507 1.63 12.24 9.43
C MET A 507 2.64 11.14 9.04
N VAL A 508 3.80 11.08 9.69
CA VAL A 508 4.86 10.10 9.34
C VAL A 508 4.38 8.64 9.50
N PRO A 509 3.85 8.20 10.66
CA PRO A 509 3.33 6.83 10.79
C PRO A 509 2.12 6.56 9.88
N LEU A 510 1.28 7.57 9.59
CA LEU A 510 0.21 7.44 8.60
C LEU A 510 0.77 7.16 7.19
N LEU A 511 1.84 7.85 6.78
CA LEU A 511 2.50 7.59 5.50
C LEU A 511 3.13 6.20 5.45
N PHE A 512 3.71 5.70 6.55
CA PHE A 512 4.20 4.32 6.62
C PHE A 512 3.09 3.27 6.46
N ALA A 513 1.83 3.61 6.73
CA ALA A 513 0.68 2.75 6.43
C ALA A 513 0.24 2.78 4.96
N SER A 514 0.88 3.59 4.10
CA SER A 514 0.55 3.65 2.67
C SER A 514 0.94 2.35 1.93
N PRO A 515 0.13 1.91 0.94
CA PRO A 515 0.37 0.70 0.16
C PRO A 515 1.79 0.53 -0.35
N LYS A 516 2.37 1.59 -0.92
CA LYS A 516 3.74 1.56 -1.43
C LYS A 516 4.74 1.27 -0.31
N LEU A 517 4.72 2.05 0.77
CA LEU A 517 5.70 1.90 1.85
C LEU A 517 5.58 0.56 2.58
N VAL A 518 4.36 0.07 2.78
CA VAL A 518 4.11 -1.28 3.31
C VAL A 518 4.71 -2.34 2.39
N GLY A 519 4.52 -2.20 1.07
CA GLY A 519 5.16 -3.05 0.07
C GLY A 519 6.68 -3.03 0.17
N HIS A 520 7.28 -1.84 0.34
CA HIS A 520 8.73 -1.74 0.53
C HIS A 520 9.21 -2.38 1.84
N VAL A 521 8.52 -2.16 2.95
CA VAL A 521 8.88 -2.84 4.20
C VAL A 521 8.80 -4.36 4.04
N ARG A 522 7.74 -4.88 3.41
CA ARG A 522 7.56 -6.32 3.18
C ARG A 522 8.67 -6.91 2.32
N ILE A 523 8.95 -6.34 1.14
CA ILE A 523 9.97 -6.89 0.24
C ILE A 523 11.35 -6.81 0.90
N ALA A 524 11.65 -5.75 1.66
CA ALA A 524 12.91 -5.67 2.42
C ALA A 524 13.02 -6.81 3.45
N LEU A 525 11.96 -7.07 4.23
CA LEU A 525 11.93 -8.15 5.22
C LEU A 525 11.98 -9.55 4.60
N GLU A 526 11.27 -9.79 3.50
CA GLU A 526 11.30 -11.07 2.79
C GLU A 526 12.67 -11.36 2.20
N THR A 527 13.30 -10.36 1.57
CA THR A 527 14.66 -10.50 1.02
C THR A 527 15.67 -10.84 2.12
N VAL A 528 15.50 -10.24 3.31
CA VAL A 528 16.32 -10.56 4.49
C VAL A 528 16.08 -11.99 4.97
N LEU A 529 14.81 -12.40 5.09
CA LEU A 529 14.45 -13.73 5.55
C LEU A 529 15.00 -14.83 4.63
N GLU A 530 14.83 -14.68 3.32
CA GLU A 530 15.35 -15.62 2.32
C GLU A 530 16.87 -15.78 2.43
N ARG A 531 17.59 -14.68 2.67
CA ARG A 531 19.06 -14.72 2.80
C ARG A 531 19.52 -15.25 4.15
N ASP A 532 18.84 -14.92 5.24
CA ASP A 532 19.12 -15.51 6.55
C ASP A 532 18.90 -17.03 6.55
N LEU A 533 17.90 -17.52 5.80
CA LEU A 533 17.66 -18.96 5.59
C LEU A 533 18.78 -19.64 4.80
N LEU A 534 19.40 -18.95 3.84
CA LEU A 534 20.56 -19.47 3.09
C LEU A 534 21.84 -19.54 3.95
N LEU A 535 21.93 -18.69 4.97
CA LEU A 535 23.09 -18.59 5.86
C LEU A 535 22.95 -19.42 7.15
N ALA A 536 21.73 -19.86 7.50
CA ALA A 536 21.48 -20.68 8.67
C ALA A 536 21.87 -22.15 8.46
N PRO A 537 22.46 -22.83 9.46
CA PRO A 537 22.73 -24.26 9.39
C PRO A 537 21.43 -25.05 9.20
N HIS A 538 21.47 -26.11 8.36
CA HIS A 538 20.33 -26.93 7.92
C HIS A 538 19.35 -27.45 9.00
N LYS A 539 19.69 -27.34 10.29
CA LYS A 539 18.80 -27.68 11.42
C LYS A 539 17.71 -26.64 11.71
N ALA A 540 17.78 -25.42 11.16
CA ALA A 540 16.78 -24.37 11.34
C ALA A 540 15.66 -24.38 10.27
N LEU A 541 15.73 -25.27 9.26
CA LEU A 541 14.79 -25.33 8.13
C LEU A 541 13.35 -25.78 8.47
N GLY A 542 13.04 -26.04 9.74
CA GLY A 542 11.74 -26.57 10.18
C GLY A 542 10.71 -25.53 10.61
N ALA A 543 11.13 -24.29 10.89
CA ALA A 543 10.21 -23.24 11.30
C ALA A 543 9.72 -22.50 10.06
N LYS A 544 8.65 -22.99 9.43
CA LYS A 544 7.73 -22.02 8.79
C LYS A 544 7.43 -20.97 9.86
N PRO A 545 7.48 -19.65 9.57
CA PRO A 545 6.88 -18.69 10.49
C PRO A 545 5.49 -19.24 10.77
N LYS A 546 5.22 -19.58 12.04
CA LYS A 546 3.86 -19.94 12.43
C LYS A 546 3.06 -18.76 11.94
N GLY A 547 2.16 -19.00 10.98
CA GLY A 547 1.06 -18.08 10.72
C GLY A 547 0.18 -18.13 11.95
N GLU A 548 0.67 -17.55 13.06
CA GLU A 548 -0.19 -17.05 14.11
C GLU A 548 -1.16 -16.13 13.38
N ALA A 549 -2.44 -16.44 13.54
CA ALA A 549 -3.49 -15.69 12.90
C ALA A 549 -3.36 -14.26 13.39
N SER A 550 -2.79 -13.39 12.55
CA SER A 550 -2.60 -11.98 12.88
C SER A 550 -3.96 -11.42 13.31
N ALA A 551 -3.96 -10.66 14.40
CA ALA A 551 -5.17 -10.05 14.92
C ALA A 551 -5.84 -9.24 13.80
N ARG A 552 -7.12 -9.51 13.54
CA ARG A 552 -7.86 -8.74 12.54
C ARG A 552 -8.10 -7.36 13.11
N TYR A 553 -8.07 -6.34 12.26
CA TYR A 553 -8.29 -4.97 12.70
C TYR A 553 -9.06 -4.16 11.66
N THR A 554 -9.73 -3.11 12.13
CA THR A 554 -10.32 -2.08 11.27
C THR A 554 -9.73 -0.74 11.62
N ALA A 555 -9.41 0.05 10.60
CA ALA A 555 -8.76 1.34 10.76
C ALA A 555 -9.40 2.36 9.83
N SER A 556 -9.63 3.57 10.32
CA SER A 556 -9.96 4.73 9.51
C SER A 556 -9.21 5.90 10.12
N PHE A 557 -8.32 6.51 9.34
CA PHE A 557 -7.56 7.69 9.73
C PHE A 557 -7.67 8.73 8.62
N CYS A 558 -7.97 9.97 8.99
CA CYS A 558 -8.11 11.09 8.07
C CYS A 558 -7.45 12.32 8.68
N LEU A 559 -6.35 12.75 8.07
CA LEU A 559 -5.64 13.99 8.37
C LEU A 559 -6.03 15.03 7.32
N ASP A 560 -6.74 16.08 7.70
CA ASP A 560 -7.22 17.12 6.78
C ASP A 560 -6.98 18.54 7.32
N THR A 561 -6.93 19.51 6.40
CA THR A 561 -6.86 20.94 6.75
C THR A 561 -8.22 21.61 6.66
N LEU A 562 -8.39 22.74 7.35
CA LEU A 562 -9.65 23.47 7.39
C LEU A 562 -10.10 23.94 5.99
N GLU A 563 -9.15 24.38 5.17
CA GLU A 563 -9.39 24.83 3.80
C GLU A 563 -9.95 23.69 2.95
N HIS A 564 -9.32 22.51 3.00
CA HIS A 564 -9.76 21.32 2.28
C HIS A 564 -11.17 20.89 2.70
N ARG A 565 -11.41 20.81 4.01
CA ARG A 565 -12.71 20.46 4.56
C ARG A 565 -13.81 21.40 4.09
N THR A 566 -13.53 22.70 4.10
CA THR A 566 -14.46 23.72 3.63
C THR A 566 -14.76 23.55 2.14
N ALA A 567 -13.76 23.21 1.32
CA ALA A 567 -13.96 22.90 -0.10
C ALA A 567 -14.85 21.66 -0.29
N GLN A 568 -14.60 20.57 0.44
CA GLN A 568 -15.39 19.34 0.38
C GLN A 568 -16.84 19.53 0.84
N SER A 569 -17.08 20.42 1.81
CA SER A 569 -18.43 20.73 2.30
C SER A 569 -19.33 21.40 1.24
N LYS A 570 -18.73 22.07 0.26
CA LYS A 570 -19.44 22.73 -0.86
C LYS A 570 -19.83 21.76 -1.96
N CYS A 571 -19.25 20.56 -2.00
CA CYS A 571 -19.56 19.54 -3.01
C CYS A 571 -20.94 18.93 -2.79
N GLY A 572 -21.74 18.89 -3.86
CA GLY A 572 -23.06 18.30 -3.88
C GLY A 572 -23.06 16.80 -3.61
N GLU A 573 -24.24 16.23 -3.37
CA GLU A 573 -24.34 14.84 -2.91
C GLU A 573 -24.09 13.79 -4.00
N LYS A 574 -24.02 14.21 -5.27
CA LYS A 574 -23.67 13.39 -6.45
C LYS A 574 -22.27 13.68 -6.99
N ASP A 575 -21.60 14.70 -6.46
CA ASP A 575 -20.26 15.07 -6.90
C ASP A 575 -19.25 14.05 -6.40
N SER A 576 -18.15 13.92 -7.13
CA SER A 576 -17.01 13.14 -6.66
C SER A 576 -16.37 13.80 -5.45
N LYS A 577 -15.99 12.99 -4.47
CA LYS A 577 -15.48 13.43 -3.17
C LYS A 577 -14.17 12.75 -2.84
N SER A 578 -13.43 13.32 -1.90
CA SER A 578 -12.26 12.65 -1.34
C SER A 578 -12.62 11.33 -0.64
N LEU A 579 -11.62 10.49 -0.39
CA LEU A 579 -11.78 9.17 0.21
C LEU A 579 -12.52 9.24 1.54
N SER A 580 -12.18 10.18 2.43
CA SER A 580 -12.89 10.34 3.70
C SER A 580 -14.36 10.70 3.53
N ASN A 581 -14.74 11.40 2.47
CA ASN A 581 -16.11 11.82 2.20
C ASN A 581 -16.83 10.92 1.18
N SER A 582 -16.22 9.81 0.77
CA SER A 582 -16.71 8.91 -0.28
C SER A 582 -17.73 7.87 0.21
N LEU A 583 -18.38 7.21 -0.76
CA LEU A 583 -19.35 6.12 -0.54
C LEU A 583 -18.71 4.75 -0.24
N ILE A 584 -17.38 4.62 -0.32
CA ILE A 584 -16.66 3.33 -0.26
C ILE A 584 -16.81 2.63 1.11
N ARG A 585 -17.25 3.35 2.16
CA ARG A 585 -17.33 2.76 3.50
C ARG A 585 -18.30 1.58 3.53
N ARG A 586 -17.82 0.42 4.01
CA ARG A 586 -18.65 -0.78 4.25
C ARG A 586 -19.93 -0.46 5.03
N ASN A 587 -19.85 0.44 6.01
CA ASN A 587 -21.01 0.88 6.78
C ASN A 587 -22.00 1.68 5.91
N GLY A 588 -21.53 2.49 4.96
CA GLY A 588 -22.38 3.09 3.93
C GLY A 588 -23.02 2.03 3.04
N LEU A 589 -22.23 1.07 2.54
CA LEU A 589 -22.70 -0.04 1.70
C LEU A 589 -23.78 -0.89 2.37
N LEU A 590 -23.69 -1.12 3.69
CA LEU A 590 -24.61 -1.95 4.45
C LEU A 590 -25.68 -1.17 5.22
N SER A 591 -25.67 0.17 5.17
CA SER A 591 -26.67 0.99 5.89
C SER A 591 -27.97 1.22 5.11
N GLY A 592 -28.07 0.71 3.88
CA GLY A 592 -29.28 0.83 3.06
C GLY A 592 -30.51 0.21 3.70
N LYS A 593 -31.69 0.70 3.31
CA LYS A 593 -32.97 0.08 3.70
C LYS A 593 -33.09 -1.35 3.21
N VAL A 594 -32.50 -1.61 2.05
CA VAL A 594 -32.33 -2.94 1.43
C VAL A 594 -30.83 -3.21 1.30
N ILE A 595 -30.40 -4.46 1.42
CA ILE A 595 -28.99 -4.88 1.36
C ILE A 595 -28.24 -4.35 0.13
N THR A 596 -28.91 -4.21 -1.01
CA THR A 596 -28.31 -3.78 -2.29
C THR A 596 -28.41 -2.29 -2.55
N GLU A 597 -28.87 -1.51 -1.59
CA GLU A 597 -28.91 -0.06 -1.65
C GLU A 597 -27.80 0.53 -0.77
N ILE A 598 -27.06 1.51 -1.28
CA ILE A 598 -26.07 2.23 -0.48
C ILE A 598 -26.83 3.22 0.41
N GLY A 599 -26.76 3.01 1.72
CA GLY A 599 -27.26 3.97 2.69
C GLY A 599 -26.28 5.12 2.88
N ARG A 600 -26.81 6.32 3.09
CA ARG A 600 -26.00 7.50 3.39
C ARG A 600 -25.82 7.58 4.90
N VAL A 601 -24.63 7.22 5.36
CA VAL A 601 -24.16 7.53 6.70
C VAL A 601 -23.43 8.88 6.63
N ASP A 602 -23.65 9.75 7.61
CA ASP A 602 -23.01 11.07 7.69
C ASP A 602 -21.47 10.95 7.58
N THR A 603 -20.82 11.89 6.88
CA THR A 603 -19.41 11.86 6.45
C THR A 603 -18.40 12.09 7.60
N LEU A 604 -17.11 11.75 7.37
CA LEU A 604 -15.99 11.84 8.35
C LEU A 604 -15.81 13.28 8.85
N ALA A 605 -16.05 14.24 7.97
CA ALA A 605 -15.68 15.64 8.13
C ALA A 605 -16.83 16.59 8.51
N GLY A 606 -18.01 16.09 8.92
CA GLY A 606 -19.14 16.96 9.29
C GLY A 606 -18.88 17.75 10.58
N ASP A 607 -19.01 19.08 10.54
CA ASP A 607 -19.01 19.94 11.73
C ASP A 607 -20.30 19.71 12.52
N TRP A 608 -20.19 19.12 13.72
CA TRP A 608 -21.32 18.99 14.64
C TRP A 608 -21.18 20.07 15.71
N SER A 609 -22.15 20.99 15.78
CA SER A 609 -22.23 21.96 16.87
C SER A 609 -23.37 21.59 17.83
N ALA A 610 -23.11 21.77 19.13
CA ALA A 610 -24.03 21.71 20.27
C ALA A 610 -24.51 20.31 20.77
N GLN A 611 -24.35 20.12 22.08
CA GLN A 611 -24.69 18.94 22.91
C GLN A 611 -26.10 18.35 22.72
N GLU A 612 -27.06 19.09 22.17
CA GLU A 612 -28.44 18.64 21.93
C GLU A 612 -28.57 17.74 20.67
N GLU A 613 -27.69 17.92 19.68
CA GLU A 613 -27.61 17.06 18.49
C GLU A 613 -26.99 15.69 18.81
N GLN A 614 -26.14 15.62 19.84
CA GLN A 614 -25.48 14.39 20.30
C GLN A 614 -26.50 13.30 20.70
N ARG A 615 -27.63 13.66 21.33
CA ARG A 615 -28.66 12.70 21.78
C ARG A 615 -29.51 12.17 20.62
N ARG A 616 -29.97 13.04 19.72
CA ARG A 616 -30.73 12.64 18.51
C ARG A 616 -29.85 11.90 17.51
N ALA A 617 -28.57 12.28 17.42
CA ALA A 617 -27.57 11.53 16.69
C ALA A 617 -27.47 10.12 17.28
N THR A 618 -27.25 9.96 18.59
CA THR A 618 -27.10 8.63 19.23
C THR A 618 -28.24 7.67 18.93
N GLU A 619 -29.50 8.12 18.93
CA GLU A 619 -30.64 7.27 18.55
C GLU A 619 -30.66 6.90 17.06
N ARG A 620 -30.39 7.87 16.16
CA ARG A 620 -30.23 7.60 14.72
C ARG A 620 -29.06 6.64 14.46
N ARG A 621 -27.95 6.80 15.19
CA ARG A 621 -26.79 5.90 15.14
C ARG A 621 -27.20 4.49 15.51
N LYS A 622 -27.89 4.29 16.64
CA LYS A 622 -28.40 2.96 17.04
C LYS A 622 -29.30 2.33 15.97
N ALA A 623 -30.17 3.11 15.33
CA ALA A 623 -31.03 2.63 14.25
C ALA A 623 -30.22 2.20 13.01
N VAL A 624 -29.28 3.03 12.55
CA VAL A 624 -28.38 2.71 11.42
C VAL A 624 -27.52 1.48 11.73
N LEU A 625 -27.00 1.39 12.94
CA LEU A 625 -26.21 0.23 13.40
C LEU A 625 -27.03 -1.06 13.40
N SER A 626 -28.30 -0.99 13.84
CA SER A 626 -29.20 -2.16 13.79
C SER A 626 -29.49 -2.60 12.35
N GLN A 627 -29.59 -1.66 11.42
CA GLN A 627 -29.78 -1.93 10.00
C GLN A 627 -28.55 -2.58 9.37
N ILE A 628 -27.35 -2.07 9.69
CA ILE A 628 -26.08 -2.66 9.24
C ILE A 628 -25.95 -4.11 9.72
N LYS A 629 -26.24 -4.37 11.00
CA LYS A 629 -26.20 -5.75 11.55
C LYS A 629 -27.16 -6.68 10.81
N LYS A 630 -28.37 -6.21 10.53
CA LYS A 630 -29.36 -6.96 9.78
C LYS A 630 -28.87 -7.30 8.37
N ASN A 631 -28.39 -6.30 7.63
CA ASN A 631 -27.90 -6.47 6.26
C ASN A 631 -26.63 -7.35 6.21
N GLN A 632 -25.77 -7.29 7.23
CA GLN A 632 -24.62 -8.17 7.37
C GLN A 632 -25.05 -9.64 7.56
N ALA A 633 -26.02 -9.90 8.44
CA ALA A 633 -26.56 -11.25 8.62
C ALA A 633 -27.25 -11.77 7.35
N GLU A 634 -27.97 -10.91 6.61
CA GLU A 634 -28.55 -11.26 5.31
C GLU A 634 -27.46 -11.61 4.27
N LEU A 635 -26.34 -10.88 4.24
CA LEU A 635 -25.21 -11.14 3.35
C LEU A 635 -24.55 -12.49 3.66
N GLU A 636 -24.37 -12.80 4.94
CA GLU A 636 -23.77 -14.06 5.39
C GLU A 636 -24.69 -15.25 5.14
N ALA A 637 -26.00 -15.10 5.36
CA ALA A 637 -26.99 -16.10 5.00
C ALA A 637 -26.97 -16.38 3.49
N ALA A 638 -26.91 -15.32 2.66
CA ALA A 638 -26.75 -15.45 1.22
C ALA A 638 -25.43 -16.16 0.87
N SER A 639 -24.31 -15.77 1.47
CA SER A 639 -23.01 -16.42 1.30
C SER A 639 -23.07 -17.93 1.56
N ASN A 640 -23.68 -18.33 2.67
CA ASN A 640 -23.76 -19.73 3.07
C ASN A 640 -24.57 -20.58 2.08
N VAL A 641 -25.62 -20.02 1.49
CA VAL A 641 -26.37 -20.70 0.42
C VAL A 641 -25.54 -20.73 -0.87
N MET A 642 -24.88 -19.63 -1.24
CA MET A 642 -24.06 -19.54 -2.47
C MET A 642 -22.85 -20.47 -2.46
N LYS A 643 -22.25 -20.73 -1.29
CA LYS A 643 -21.15 -21.71 -1.12
C LYS A 643 -21.54 -23.14 -1.48
N THR A 644 -22.84 -23.46 -1.51
CA THR A 644 -23.34 -24.78 -1.95
C THR A 644 -23.38 -24.94 -3.47
N TRP A 645 -23.21 -23.85 -4.21
CA TRP A 645 -23.27 -23.84 -5.67
C TRP A 645 -21.97 -24.41 -6.25
N VAL A 646 -22.12 -25.14 -7.35
CA VAL A 646 -20.98 -25.65 -8.11
C VAL A 646 -20.85 -24.79 -9.36
N LEU A 647 -19.74 -24.05 -9.48
CA LEU A 647 -19.43 -23.22 -10.63
C LEU A 647 -18.77 -24.08 -11.70
N GLU A 648 -19.49 -24.34 -12.79
CA GLU A 648 -18.97 -25.02 -13.98
C GLU A 648 -18.49 -23.98 -15.01
N GLU A 649 -17.77 -24.40 -16.04
CA GLU A 649 -17.23 -23.50 -17.08
C GLU A 649 -18.32 -22.66 -17.77
N LYS A 650 -19.48 -23.27 -18.03
CA LYS A 650 -20.57 -22.67 -18.82
C LYS A 650 -21.80 -22.27 -18.00
N GLY A 651 -21.80 -22.49 -16.69
CA GLY A 651 -22.99 -22.25 -15.87
C GLY A 651 -22.82 -22.54 -14.39
N VAL A 652 -23.88 -22.24 -13.63
CA VAL A 652 -23.90 -22.42 -12.17
C VAL A 652 -24.91 -23.51 -11.82
N MET A 653 -24.43 -24.58 -11.17
CA MET A 653 -25.27 -25.70 -10.76
C MET A 653 -25.79 -25.51 -9.32
N VAL A 654 -27.11 -25.59 -9.16
CA VAL A 654 -27.83 -25.38 -7.89
C VAL A 654 -28.66 -26.61 -7.53
N GLN A 655 -28.76 -26.92 -6.23
CA GLN A 655 -29.62 -27.99 -5.74
C GLN A 655 -31.07 -27.52 -5.52
N CYS A 656 -32.02 -28.17 -6.18
CA CYS A 656 -33.47 -27.95 -6.11
C CYS A 656 -34.23 -29.21 -5.62
N LYS A 657 -33.68 -29.92 -4.64
CA LYS A 657 -34.21 -31.21 -4.15
C LYS A 657 -35.67 -31.12 -3.67
N PHE A 658 -36.05 -30.03 -3.00
CA PHE A 658 -37.42 -29.86 -2.49
C PHE A 658 -38.45 -29.77 -3.62
N TYR A 659 -38.16 -29.00 -4.68
CA TYR A 659 -39.04 -28.89 -5.83
C TYR A 659 -39.24 -30.24 -6.52
N VAL A 660 -38.15 -30.93 -6.86
CA VAL A 660 -38.22 -32.24 -7.51
C VAL A 660 -38.92 -33.26 -6.62
N SER A 661 -38.59 -33.30 -5.33
CA SER A 661 -39.25 -34.19 -4.37
C SER A 661 -40.75 -33.91 -4.26
N SER A 662 -41.17 -32.65 -4.25
CA SER A 662 -42.59 -32.27 -4.20
C SER A 662 -43.35 -32.70 -5.46
N VAL A 663 -42.75 -32.54 -6.64
CA VAL A 663 -43.32 -32.99 -7.92
C VAL A 663 -43.42 -34.51 -7.94
N MET A 664 -42.36 -35.22 -7.55
CA MET A 664 -42.34 -36.67 -7.48
C MET A 664 -43.36 -37.20 -6.46
N ALA A 665 -43.52 -36.53 -5.31
CA ALA A 665 -44.52 -36.87 -4.32
C ALA A 665 -45.95 -36.65 -4.84
N ALA A 666 -46.21 -35.54 -5.53
CA ALA A 666 -47.50 -35.29 -6.17
C ALA A 666 -47.84 -36.35 -7.24
N CYS A 667 -46.87 -36.72 -8.07
CA CYS A 667 -47.01 -37.81 -9.04
C CYS A 667 -47.25 -39.16 -8.35
N ALA A 668 -46.54 -39.45 -7.26
CA ALA A 668 -46.74 -40.67 -6.49
C ALA A 668 -48.15 -40.73 -5.87
N VAL A 669 -48.65 -39.61 -5.34
CA VAL A 669 -50.03 -39.50 -4.82
C VAL A 669 -51.06 -39.70 -5.93
N LEU A 670 -50.85 -39.14 -7.12
CA LEU A 670 -51.74 -39.33 -8.27
C LEU A 670 -51.79 -40.78 -8.73
N ILE A 671 -50.64 -41.44 -8.82
CA ILE A 671 -50.53 -42.84 -9.25
C ILE A 671 -51.15 -43.76 -8.18
N ALA A 672 -50.77 -43.59 -6.91
CA ALA A 672 -51.32 -44.37 -5.81
C ALA A 672 -52.83 -44.17 -5.66
N GLY A 673 -53.32 -42.93 -5.80
CA GLY A 673 -54.74 -42.60 -5.82
C GLY A 673 -55.47 -43.25 -6.99
N GLY A 674 -54.91 -43.20 -8.20
CA GLY A 674 -55.47 -43.89 -9.37
C GLY A 674 -55.59 -45.40 -9.17
N ILE A 675 -54.52 -46.03 -8.67
CA ILE A 675 -54.50 -47.48 -8.35
C ILE A 675 -55.53 -47.80 -7.25
N ALA A 676 -55.59 -47.01 -6.18
CA ALA A 676 -56.55 -47.21 -5.10
C ALA A 676 -57.99 -47.10 -5.58
N VAL A 677 -58.31 -46.14 -6.45
CA VAL A 677 -59.64 -46.02 -7.10
C VAL A 677 -59.93 -47.24 -7.96
N GLY A 678 -58.97 -47.70 -8.77
CA GLY A 678 -59.13 -48.90 -9.59
C GLY A 678 -59.44 -50.16 -8.78
N ILE A 679 -58.77 -50.34 -7.63
CA ILE A 679 -58.97 -51.49 -6.74
C ILE A 679 -60.25 -51.38 -5.90
N THR A 680 -60.57 -50.19 -5.39
CA THR A 680 -61.68 -49.99 -4.43
C THR A 680 -63.04 -49.83 -5.09
N VAL A 681 -63.11 -49.28 -6.31
CA VAL A 681 -64.37 -49.02 -7.01
C VAL A 681 -64.89 -50.28 -7.74
N GLY A 682 -64.00 -51.13 -8.28
CA GLY A 682 -64.40 -52.39 -8.94
C GLY A 682 -65.51 -52.22 -9.98
N GLU A 683 -66.41 -53.21 -10.15
CA GLU A 683 -67.53 -53.15 -11.12
C GLU A 683 -68.68 -52.20 -10.74
N ARG A 684 -68.53 -51.34 -9.72
CA ARG A 684 -69.65 -50.54 -9.17
C ARG A 684 -70.14 -49.42 -10.10
N ILE A 685 -69.41 -49.10 -11.17
CA ILE A 685 -69.81 -48.11 -12.18
C ILE A 685 -70.13 -48.84 -13.48
N THR A 686 -71.41 -48.98 -13.80
CA THR A 686 -71.86 -49.64 -15.04
C THR A 686 -71.44 -48.82 -16.27
N GLY A 687 -70.57 -49.38 -17.11
CA GLY A 687 -70.16 -48.80 -18.39
C GLY A 687 -68.81 -48.07 -18.40
N VAL A 688 -68.06 -48.06 -17.30
CA VAL A 688 -66.70 -47.48 -17.24
C VAL A 688 -65.75 -48.48 -16.60
N ASP A 689 -64.67 -48.82 -17.30
CA ASP A 689 -63.58 -49.62 -16.74
C ASP A 689 -62.80 -48.77 -15.71
N PRO A 690 -62.78 -49.12 -14.41
CA PRO A 690 -62.04 -48.41 -13.38
C PRO A 690 -60.54 -48.32 -13.66
N PHE A 691 -59.97 -49.26 -14.43
CA PHE A 691 -58.56 -49.23 -14.81
C PHE A 691 -58.25 -48.15 -15.85
N ASN A 692 -59.24 -47.62 -16.58
CA ASN A 692 -59.03 -46.45 -17.42
C ASN A 692 -58.68 -45.20 -16.58
N ILE A 693 -59.26 -45.05 -15.39
CA ILE A 693 -58.92 -43.95 -14.46
C ILE A 693 -57.46 -44.06 -14.04
N THR A 694 -56.98 -45.25 -13.71
CA THR A 694 -55.55 -45.51 -13.43
C THR A 694 -54.67 -45.07 -14.60
N THR A 695 -55.02 -45.45 -15.83
CA THR A 695 -54.29 -45.04 -17.04
C THR A 695 -54.26 -43.52 -17.20
N TYR A 696 -55.39 -42.83 -17.00
CA TYR A 696 -55.42 -41.36 -17.02
C TYR A 696 -54.56 -40.73 -15.92
N CYS A 697 -54.53 -41.29 -14.71
CA CYS A 697 -53.66 -40.83 -13.62
C CYS A 697 -52.17 -41.00 -13.97
N TRP A 698 -51.77 -42.11 -14.61
CA TRP A 698 -50.40 -42.31 -15.10
C TRP A 698 -50.02 -41.31 -16.18
N VAL A 699 -50.89 -41.08 -17.17
CA VAL A 699 -50.66 -40.09 -18.24
C VAL A 699 -50.56 -38.69 -17.66
N LEU A 700 -51.44 -38.33 -16.72
CA LEU A 700 -51.43 -37.03 -16.05
C LEU A 700 -50.15 -36.86 -15.21
N ALA A 701 -49.71 -37.88 -14.48
CA ALA A 701 -48.46 -37.85 -13.73
C ALA A 701 -47.25 -37.67 -14.65
N GLY A 702 -47.19 -38.38 -15.78
CA GLY A 702 -46.14 -38.21 -16.79
C GLY A 702 -46.13 -36.80 -17.39
N PHE A 703 -47.31 -36.26 -17.71
CA PHE A 703 -47.47 -34.89 -18.19
C PHE A 703 -46.99 -33.85 -17.16
N LEU A 704 -47.36 -34.01 -15.89
CA LEU A 704 -46.91 -33.14 -14.81
C LEU A 704 -45.38 -33.13 -14.66
N VAL A 705 -44.71 -34.28 -14.77
CA VAL A 705 -43.24 -34.33 -14.74
C VAL A 705 -42.62 -33.59 -15.92
N ILE A 706 -43.16 -33.75 -17.14
CA ILE A 706 -42.65 -33.07 -18.34
C ILE A 706 -42.82 -31.55 -18.21
N VAL A 707 -44.00 -31.09 -17.77
CA VAL A 707 -44.25 -29.66 -17.53
C VAL A 707 -43.37 -29.14 -16.40
N ALA A 708 -43.27 -29.85 -15.28
CA ALA A 708 -42.45 -29.44 -14.15
C ALA A 708 -40.97 -29.32 -14.52
N LYS A 709 -40.48 -30.14 -15.44
CA LYS A 709 -39.13 -30.08 -16.00
C LYS A 709 -38.93 -28.85 -16.91
N SER A 710 -39.94 -28.46 -17.70
CA SER A 710 -39.82 -27.34 -18.66
C SER A 710 -40.11 -25.96 -18.09
N VAL A 711 -40.72 -25.86 -16.90
CA VAL A 711 -41.10 -24.56 -16.28
C VAL A 711 -39.89 -23.75 -15.79
N ARG A 712 -38.83 -24.41 -15.32
CA ARG A 712 -37.73 -23.76 -14.60
C ARG A 712 -36.53 -23.39 -15.48
N VAL A 713 -36.18 -24.26 -16.43
CA VAL A 713 -34.98 -24.14 -17.28
C VAL A 713 -35.30 -24.64 -18.69
N HIS A 714 -34.72 -23.98 -19.70
CA HIS A 714 -34.95 -24.29 -21.10
C HIS A 714 -34.46 -25.72 -21.47
N GLU A 715 -33.35 -26.17 -20.90
CA GLU A 715 -32.78 -27.51 -21.11
C GLU A 715 -32.37 -28.14 -19.78
N TRP A 716 -33.22 -29.02 -19.23
CA TRP A 716 -32.91 -29.74 -18.00
C TRP A 716 -32.64 -31.23 -18.28
N PRO A 717 -31.38 -31.71 -18.19
CA PRO A 717 -31.06 -33.11 -18.37
C PRO A 717 -31.81 -34.00 -17.37
N TRP A 718 -32.28 -35.17 -17.81
CA TRP A 718 -33.01 -36.09 -16.93
C TRP A 718 -32.17 -36.57 -15.75
N ASN A 719 -30.87 -36.79 -15.97
CA ASN A 719 -29.93 -37.15 -14.92
C ASN A 719 -29.94 -36.08 -13.81
N ASP A 720 -29.84 -34.81 -14.17
CA ASP A 720 -29.79 -33.72 -13.19
C ASP A 720 -31.15 -33.45 -12.56
N PHE A 721 -32.25 -33.57 -13.32
CA PHE A 721 -33.60 -33.47 -12.79
C PHE A 721 -33.84 -34.48 -11.66
N LEU A 722 -33.52 -35.76 -11.89
CA LEU A 722 -33.72 -36.80 -10.89
C LEU A 722 -32.82 -36.64 -9.66
N HIS A 723 -31.62 -36.08 -9.83
CA HIS A 723 -30.73 -35.73 -8.71
C HIS A 723 -31.10 -34.40 -8.03
N GLY A 724 -32.12 -33.70 -8.54
CA GLY A 724 -32.52 -32.39 -8.02
C GLY A 724 -31.44 -31.33 -8.21
N ARG A 725 -30.70 -31.35 -9.32
CA ARG A 725 -29.68 -30.37 -9.68
C ARG A 725 -30.12 -29.60 -10.92
N VAL A 726 -29.91 -28.30 -10.95
CA VAL A 726 -30.29 -27.42 -12.06
C VAL A 726 -29.07 -26.62 -12.49
N LEU A 727 -28.72 -26.68 -13.78
CA LEU A 727 -27.68 -25.84 -14.37
C LEU A 727 -28.30 -24.55 -14.90
N CYS A 728 -27.96 -23.43 -14.29
CA CYS A 728 -28.41 -22.10 -14.70
C CYS A 728 -27.39 -21.49 -15.67
N LYS A 729 -27.84 -20.92 -16.79
CA LYS A 729 -27.01 -20.32 -17.84
C LYS A 729 -27.02 -18.78 -17.82
N SER A 730 -27.87 -18.13 -17.02
CA SER A 730 -27.87 -16.68 -16.83
C SER A 730 -28.08 -16.25 -15.37
N VAL A 731 -27.73 -14.99 -15.07
CA VAL A 731 -27.97 -14.38 -13.74
C VAL A 731 -29.47 -14.28 -13.45
N SER A 732 -30.29 -13.89 -14.42
CA SER A 732 -31.75 -13.82 -14.24
C SER A 732 -32.38 -15.19 -13.95
N GLU A 733 -31.94 -16.24 -14.63
CA GLU A 733 -32.39 -17.62 -14.40
C GLU A 733 -31.98 -18.12 -13.01
N LEU A 734 -30.72 -17.89 -12.64
CA LEU A 734 -30.20 -18.25 -11.32
C LEU A 734 -30.95 -17.51 -10.20
N SER A 735 -31.24 -16.23 -10.39
CA SER A 735 -32.04 -15.40 -9.48
C SER A 735 -33.47 -15.92 -9.33
N SER A 736 -34.12 -16.29 -10.43
CA SER A 736 -35.47 -16.86 -10.44
C SER A 736 -35.57 -18.19 -9.69
N ILE A 737 -34.56 -19.06 -9.84
CA ILE A 737 -34.57 -20.40 -9.24
C ILE A 737 -34.23 -20.37 -7.75
N THR A 738 -33.24 -19.57 -7.36
CA THR A 738 -32.74 -19.50 -5.98
C THR A 738 -33.49 -18.50 -5.12
N GLY A 739 -34.21 -17.54 -5.73
CA GLY A 739 -34.79 -16.40 -5.03
C GLY A 739 -33.77 -15.36 -4.58
N MET A 740 -32.49 -15.51 -4.94
CA MET A 740 -31.42 -14.59 -4.61
C MET A 740 -31.50 -13.30 -5.44
N HIS A 741 -31.17 -12.17 -4.82
CA HIS A 741 -31.10 -10.91 -5.55
C HIS A 741 -29.98 -10.93 -6.61
N SER A 742 -30.26 -10.50 -7.83
CA SER A 742 -29.33 -10.58 -8.96
C SER A 742 -27.99 -9.88 -8.70
N GLN A 743 -27.99 -8.75 -7.98
CA GLN A 743 -26.76 -8.04 -7.61
C GLN A 743 -25.88 -8.83 -6.63
N LEU A 744 -26.47 -9.61 -5.71
CA LEU A 744 -25.71 -10.48 -4.81
C LEU A 744 -25.04 -11.61 -5.60
N ILE A 745 -25.76 -12.19 -6.57
CA ILE A 745 -25.21 -13.20 -7.47
C ILE A 745 -23.99 -12.64 -8.21
N ILE A 746 -24.11 -11.47 -8.84
CA ILE A 746 -22.99 -10.86 -9.59
C ILE A 746 -21.79 -10.58 -8.68
N ALA A 747 -22.02 -10.02 -7.49
CA ALA A 747 -20.95 -9.75 -6.53
C ALA A 747 -20.22 -11.04 -6.11
N TYR A 748 -20.97 -12.14 -5.89
CA TYR A 748 -20.38 -13.43 -5.52
C TYR A 748 -19.56 -14.02 -6.67
N LEU A 749 -20.07 -13.93 -7.91
CA LEU A 749 -19.34 -14.38 -9.08
C LEU A 749 -18.04 -13.59 -9.30
N LEU A 750 -18.05 -12.27 -9.04
CA LEU A 750 -16.84 -11.43 -9.12
C LEU A 750 -15.82 -11.81 -8.04
N GLU A 751 -16.24 -12.13 -6.82
CA GLU A 751 -15.32 -12.57 -5.75
C GLU A 751 -14.73 -13.96 -6.03
N CYS A 752 -15.52 -14.87 -6.60
CA CYS A 752 -15.08 -16.23 -6.89
C CYS A 752 -14.26 -16.35 -8.19
N GLU A 753 -14.11 -15.28 -8.96
CA GLU A 753 -13.54 -15.32 -10.32
C GLU A 753 -12.17 -16.02 -10.36
N ASP A 754 -11.25 -15.68 -9.45
CA ASP A 754 -9.90 -16.25 -9.43
C ASP A 754 -9.89 -17.74 -9.10
N THR A 755 -10.86 -18.20 -8.31
CA THR A 755 -10.98 -19.59 -7.86
C THR A 755 -11.88 -20.46 -8.76
N SER A 756 -12.74 -19.84 -9.56
CA SER A 756 -13.71 -20.52 -10.41
C SER A 756 -13.17 -20.77 -11.81
N PHE A 757 -13.80 -21.67 -12.57
CA PHE A 757 -13.54 -21.87 -14.00
C PHE A 757 -14.62 -21.23 -14.88
N LEU A 758 -15.54 -20.46 -14.29
CA LEU A 758 -16.70 -19.90 -14.97
C LEU A 758 -16.26 -18.89 -16.04
N GLU A 759 -16.67 -19.11 -17.27
CA GLU A 759 -16.52 -18.14 -18.35
C GLU A 759 -17.80 -17.32 -18.49
N THR A 760 -17.68 -16.01 -18.71
CA THR A 760 -18.81 -15.10 -18.74
C THR A 760 -19.10 -14.56 -20.14
N ARG A 761 -20.38 -14.25 -20.41
CA ARG A 761 -20.85 -13.63 -21.66
C ARG A 761 -21.98 -12.64 -21.40
N GLY A 762 -22.46 -11.99 -22.46
CA GLY A 762 -23.64 -11.13 -22.41
C GLY A 762 -23.31 -9.64 -22.38
N PRO A 763 -24.30 -8.75 -22.24
CA PRO A 763 -24.08 -7.32 -22.38
C PRO A 763 -23.27 -6.70 -21.23
N PHE A 764 -23.28 -7.29 -20.03
CA PHE A 764 -22.73 -6.66 -18.82
C PHE A 764 -21.54 -7.42 -18.21
N HIS A 765 -20.89 -8.30 -18.98
CA HIS A 765 -19.76 -9.12 -18.51
C HIS A 765 -18.41 -8.38 -18.53
N ILE A 766 -18.39 -7.07 -18.83
CA ILE A 766 -17.14 -6.35 -19.10
C ILE A 766 -16.17 -6.36 -17.92
N THR A 767 -16.65 -6.36 -16.68
CA THR A 767 -15.85 -6.36 -15.44
C THR A 767 -15.19 -7.69 -15.12
N PHE A 768 -15.66 -8.79 -15.73
CA PHE A 768 -15.02 -10.11 -15.60
C PHE A 768 -13.81 -10.18 -16.52
N HIS A 769 -12.79 -10.93 -16.11
CA HIS A 769 -11.60 -11.26 -16.89
C HIS A 769 -11.85 -12.41 -17.86
N ARG A 770 -12.55 -13.47 -17.41
CA ARG A 770 -12.76 -14.69 -18.21
C ARG A 770 -14.03 -14.59 -19.03
N LYS A 771 -13.87 -14.57 -20.36
CA LYS A 771 -14.94 -14.30 -21.32
C LYS A 771 -14.93 -15.33 -22.43
N ALA A 772 -16.11 -15.84 -22.79
CA ALA A 772 -16.29 -16.75 -23.90
C ALA A 772 -17.66 -16.58 -24.56
N ASP A 773 -17.77 -16.93 -25.84
CA ASP A 773 -19.03 -16.79 -26.59
C ASP A 773 -20.13 -17.75 -26.06
N ASP A 774 -19.72 -18.89 -25.49
CA ASP A 774 -20.59 -19.94 -24.93
C ASP A 774 -20.48 -20.03 -23.39
N GLY A 775 -20.29 -18.89 -22.72
CA GLY A 775 -20.21 -18.79 -21.26
C GLY A 775 -21.56 -18.55 -20.54
N PHE A 776 -21.48 -18.32 -19.24
CA PHE A 776 -22.60 -17.91 -18.38
C PHE A 776 -22.98 -16.43 -18.63
N SER A 777 -24.27 -16.17 -18.87
CA SER A 777 -24.75 -14.87 -19.30
C SER A 777 -24.99 -13.89 -18.14
N ILE A 778 -24.23 -12.79 -18.12
CA ILE A 778 -24.46 -11.62 -17.27
C ILE A 778 -25.43 -10.68 -18.00
N ASP A 779 -26.73 -10.91 -17.77
CA ASP A 779 -27.85 -10.25 -18.44
C ASP A 779 -28.53 -9.16 -17.61
N VAL A 780 -28.02 -8.90 -16.41
CA VAL A 780 -28.48 -7.83 -15.50
C VAL A 780 -27.36 -6.79 -15.37
N PRO A 781 -27.66 -5.49 -15.46
CA PRO A 781 -26.64 -4.44 -15.37
C PRO A 781 -26.07 -4.34 -13.95
N LEU A 782 -24.83 -3.86 -13.81
CA LEU A 782 -24.18 -3.77 -12.51
C LEU A 782 -24.58 -2.49 -11.78
N SER A 783 -24.78 -2.59 -10.47
CA SER A 783 -24.96 -1.44 -9.59
C SER A 783 -23.63 -0.97 -8.99
N MET A 784 -23.56 0.29 -8.56
CA MET A 784 -22.42 0.80 -7.77
C MET A 784 -22.15 -0.06 -6.53
N TRP A 785 -23.21 -0.53 -5.87
CA TRP A 785 -23.11 -1.38 -4.68
C TRP A 785 -22.36 -2.69 -4.97
N THR A 786 -22.68 -3.34 -6.09
CA THR A 786 -22.02 -4.59 -6.52
C THR A 786 -20.54 -4.39 -6.80
N LEU A 787 -20.19 -3.31 -7.51
CA LEU A 787 -18.80 -2.98 -7.82
C LEU A 787 -18.00 -2.75 -6.53
N LEU A 788 -18.49 -1.89 -5.64
CA LEU A 788 -17.81 -1.58 -4.38
C LEU A 788 -17.70 -2.81 -3.46
N LEU A 789 -18.75 -3.64 -3.36
CA LEU A 789 -18.70 -4.87 -2.56
C LEU A 789 -17.65 -5.86 -3.09
N SER A 790 -17.48 -5.93 -4.42
CA SER A 790 -16.47 -6.80 -5.04
C SER A 790 -15.04 -6.25 -4.92
N GLY A 791 -14.85 -4.99 -4.53
CA GLY A 791 -13.54 -4.33 -4.46
C GLY A 791 -13.18 -3.48 -5.69
N LEU A 792 -14.15 -3.19 -6.56
CA LEU A 792 -13.98 -2.30 -7.71
C LEU A 792 -14.43 -0.89 -7.36
N ILE A 793 -13.50 0.05 -7.32
CA ILE A 793 -13.74 1.44 -6.90
C ILE A 793 -13.70 2.36 -8.12
N MET A 794 -14.78 3.09 -8.36
CA MET A 794 -14.87 4.04 -9.49
C MET A 794 -14.35 5.41 -9.09
N ILE A 795 -13.37 5.92 -9.84
CA ILE A 795 -12.71 7.21 -9.63
C ILE A 795 -13.03 8.12 -10.82
N GLU A 796 -13.49 9.35 -10.56
CA GLU A 796 -13.71 10.35 -11.58
C GLU A 796 -12.40 11.10 -11.89
N VAL A 797 -12.06 11.18 -13.18
CA VAL A 797 -10.86 11.83 -13.69
C VAL A 797 -11.20 12.78 -14.84
N GLU A 798 -10.34 13.77 -15.04
CA GLU A 798 -10.42 14.70 -16.16
C GLU A 798 -9.46 14.23 -17.27
N SER A 799 -10.04 13.72 -18.36
CA SER A 799 -9.29 13.25 -19.53
C SER A 799 -9.36 14.25 -20.69
N THR A 800 -8.63 13.95 -21.77
CA THR A 800 -8.72 14.72 -23.02
C THR A 800 -10.12 14.69 -23.66
N LEU A 801 -10.96 13.71 -23.30
CA LEU A 801 -12.33 13.56 -23.77
C LEU A 801 -13.38 14.20 -22.83
N GLY A 802 -12.91 14.88 -21.78
CA GLY A 802 -13.74 15.44 -20.70
C GLY A 802 -13.73 14.57 -19.45
N ARG A 803 -14.81 14.62 -18.67
CA ARG A 803 -14.97 13.78 -17.47
C ARG A 803 -15.05 12.31 -17.85
N SER A 804 -14.28 11.48 -17.17
CA SER A 804 -14.18 10.04 -17.40
C SER A 804 -14.14 9.31 -16.06
N LEU A 805 -14.40 8.01 -16.07
CA LEU A 805 -14.22 7.17 -14.88
C LEU A 805 -13.08 6.19 -15.10
N VAL A 806 -12.29 5.91 -14.07
CA VAL A 806 -11.25 4.90 -14.02
C VAL A 806 -11.51 3.99 -12.83
N CYS A 807 -11.29 2.69 -12.99
CA CYS A 807 -11.45 1.72 -11.92
C CYS A 807 -10.13 1.48 -11.18
N LEU A 808 -10.17 1.61 -9.85
CA LEU A 808 -9.17 1.04 -8.94
C LEU A 808 -9.63 -0.37 -8.55
N ASP A 809 -8.83 -1.38 -8.86
CA ASP A 809 -9.19 -2.79 -8.68
C ASP A 809 -8.52 -3.39 -7.44
N LEU A 810 -9.31 -3.54 -6.38
CA LEU A 810 -8.90 -4.10 -5.08
C LEU A 810 -9.69 -5.37 -4.73
N ARG A 811 -10.07 -6.14 -5.76
CA ARG A 811 -10.62 -7.50 -5.59
C ARG A 811 -9.69 -8.35 -4.72
N LYS A 812 -10.23 -9.43 -4.14
CA LYS A 812 -9.52 -10.28 -3.18
C LYS A 812 -8.19 -10.80 -3.74
N GLY A 813 -7.09 -10.56 -3.02
CA GLY A 813 -5.76 -11.03 -3.40
C GLY A 813 -4.94 -10.05 -4.25
N THR A 814 -5.43 -8.83 -4.48
CA THR A 814 -4.65 -7.76 -5.09
C THR A 814 -3.49 -7.35 -4.17
N ALA A 815 -2.25 -7.57 -4.64
CA ALA A 815 -1.04 -7.16 -3.92
C ALA A 815 -0.84 -5.64 -3.88
N HIS A 816 -1.09 -4.94 -4.98
CA HIS A 816 -1.05 -3.47 -5.07
C HIS A 816 -1.79 -3.00 -6.33
N SER A 817 -2.57 -1.93 -6.22
CA SER A 817 -3.17 -1.20 -7.34
C SER A 817 -3.14 0.30 -7.05
N GLU A 818 -2.95 1.11 -8.08
CA GLU A 818 -2.88 2.57 -7.96
C GLU A 818 -3.61 3.28 -9.11
N VAL A 819 -4.11 4.47 -8.81
CA VAL A 819 -4.57 5.47 -9.76
C VAL A 819 -3.92 6.79 -9.36
N ASN A 820 -3.00 7.27 -10.19
CA ASN A 820 -2.29 8.51 -9.95
C ASN A 820 -3.18 9.73 -10.27
N ALA A 821 -2.95 10.85 -9.59
CA ALA A 821 -3.64 12.12 -9.80
C ALA A 821 -3.47 12.63 -11.23
N TRP A 822 -2.33 12.29 -11.84
CA TRP A 822 -2.02 12.56 -13.23
C TRP A 822 -1.40 11.32 -13.86
N TYR A 823 -1.79 11.01 -15.09
CA TYR A 823 -1.24 9.86 -15.81
C TYR A 823 -1.17 10.14 -17.31
N ARG A 824 0.04 10.02 -17.86
CA ARG A 824 0.28 9.97 -19.30
C ARG A 824 0.63 8.55 -19.70
N ALA A 825 -0.30 7.89 -20.39
CA ALA A 825 -0.01 6.59 -20.97
C ALA A 825 1.17 6.69 -21.94
N ARG A 826 2.17 5.83 -21.76
CA ARG A 826 3.27 5.66 -22.71
C ARG A 826 2.79 4.84 -23.91
N GLN A 827 3.44 5.02 -25.06
CA GLN A 827 3.07 4.33 -26.31
C GLN A 827 3.23 2.80 -26.22
N ASP A 828 4.06 2.32 -25.28
CA ASP A 828 4.28 0.90 -24.97
C ASP A 828 3.43 0.36 -23.81
N ASP A 829 2.56 1.18 -23.21
CA ASP A 829 1.80 0.77 -22.02
C ASP A 829 0.68 -0.21 -22.43
N ARG A 830 0.92 -1.50 -22.19
CA ARG A 830 0.01 -2.59 -22.56
C ARG A 830 -1.15 -2.76 -21.56
N ASN A 831 -1.16 -2.00 -20.47
CA ASN A 831 -2.16 -2.16 -19.43
C ASN A 831 -3.54 -1.69 -19.90
N ASN A 832 -4.46 -2.66 -20.01
CA ASN A 832 -5.87 -2.39 -20.25
C ASN A 832 -6.48 -1.88 -18.95
N VAL A 833 -6.84 -0.60 -18.90
CA VAL A 833 -7.51 -0.03 -17.72
C VAL A 833 -9.02 -0.12 -17.92
N LEU A 834 -9.74 -0.67 -16.93
CA LEU A 834 -11.19 -0.65 -16.90
C LEU A 834 -11.67 0.79 -16.63
N CYS A 835 -12.37 1.40 -17.59
CA CYS A 835 -12.72 2.80 -17.52
C CYS A 835 -14.07 3.09 -18.22
N CYS A 836 -14.61 4.28 -17.98
CA CYS A 836 -15.62 4.90 -18.81
C CYS A 836 -14.97 6.09 -19.53
N PRO A 837 -14.66 5.99 -20.84
CA PRO A 837 -13.91 7.04 -21.55
C PRO A 837 -14.59 8.40 -21.55
N ARG A 838 -15.93 8.43 -21.49
CA ARG A 838 -16.69 9.68 -21.46
C ARG A 838 -17.94 9.54 -20.61
N LEU A 839 -17.96 10.28 -19.51
CA LEU A 839 -19.15 10.49 -18.71
C LEU A 839 -20.05 11.51 -19.43
N LYS A 840 -21.33 11.21 -19.60
CA LYS A 840 -22.28 12.18 -20.17
C LYS A 840 -22.63 13.21 -19.10
N ASP A 841 -22.46 14.48 -19.41
CA ASP A 841 -22.84 15.56 -18.51
C ASP A 841 -24.33 15.47 -18.17
N GLN A 842 -24.66 15.54 -16.88
CA GLN A 842 -26.04 15.51 -16.37
C GLN A 842 -26.83 16.80 -16.69
N SER A 843 -26.28 17.72 -17.49
CA SER A 843 -26.79 19.09 -17.63
C SER A 843 -27.83 19.32 -18.74
N THR A 844 -28.47 18.29 -19.29
CA THR A 844 -29.57 18.49 -20.24
C THR A 844 -30.74 17.52 -20.03
N HIS A 845 -31.76 18.00 -19.32
CA HIS A 845 -33.18 17.66 -19.52
C HIS A 845 -33.60 16.17 -19.63
N SER A 846 -33.29 15.32 -18.64
CA SER A 846 -34.17 14.17 -18.37
C SER A 846 -34.32 13.90 -16.87
N ASN A 847 -35.52 14.18 -16.35
CA ASN A 847 -35.87 14.07 -14.93
C ASN A 847 -36.14 12.62 -14.46
N THR A 848 -35.73 11.58 -15.18
CA THR A 848 -36.33 10.25 -14.94
C THR A 848 -35.51 9.01 -15.26
N SER A 849 -34.24 9.11 -15.67
CA SER A 849 -33.43 7.90 -15.91
C SER A 849 -32.09 7.96 -15.18
N ASP A 850 -31.84 6.97 -14.32
CA ASP A 850 -30.55 6.74 -13.69
C ASP A 850 -29.43 6.71 -14.75
N PRO A 851 -28.27 7.36 -14.50
CA PRO A 851 -27.24 7.51 -15.51
C PRO A 851 -26.60 6.16 -15.82
N ARG A 852 -26.67 5.78 -17.10
CA ARG A 852 -26.01 4.58 -17.62
C ARG A 852 -24.56 4.90 -17.95
N VAL A 853 -23.64 4.27 -17.24
CA VAL A 853 -22.19 4.40 -17.41
C VAL A 853 -21.71 3.23 -18.25
N ARG A 854 -21.11 3.50 -19.41
CA ARG A 854 -20.54 2.46 -20.29
C ARG A 854 -19.11 2.14 -19.88
N LEU A 855 -18.87 0.93 -19.41
CA LEU A 855 -17.53 0.47 -19.06
C LEU A 855 -16.85 -0.16 -20.29
N ALA A 856 -15.55 0.07 -20.42
CA ALA A 856 -14.71 -0.49 -21.46
C ALA A 856 -13.28 -0.65 -20.95
N TYR A 857 -12.55 -1.61 -21.51
CA TYR A 857 -11.10 -1.62 -21.38
C TYR A 857 -10.51 -0.69 -22.43
N ALA A 858 -9.82 0.36 -21.98
CA ALA A 858 -9.12 1.27 -22.87
C ALA A 858 -7.61 1.07 -22.74
N LYS A 859 -6.93 1.03 -23.90
CA LYS A 859 -5.48 1.12 -24.00
C LYS A 859 -5.09 2.58 -24.19
N GLY A 860 -4.03 3.02 -23.52
CA GLY A 860 -3.50 4.36 -23.74
C GLY A 860 -4.34 5.50 -23.15
N MET A 861 -5.28 5.21 -22.23
CA MET A 861 -6.07 6.25 -21.57
C MET A 861 -5.17 7.15 -20.72
N SER A 862 -5.29 8.46 -20.88
CA SER A 862 -4.53 9.44 -20.11
C SER A 862 -5.45 10.48 -19.50
N TRP A 863 -5.07 11.01 -18.33
CA TRP A 863 -5.82 12.04 -17.63
C TRP A 863 -4.89 13.09 -17.02
N SER A 864 -5.39 14.33 -17.01
CA SER A 864 -4.66 15.49 -16.51
C SER A 864 -4.88 15.72 -15.02
N ARG A 865 -5.96 15.20 -14.44
CA ARG A 865 -6.30 15.42 -13.03
C ARG A 865 -7.27 14.36 -12.51
N MET A 866 -7.10 13.94 -11.26
CA MET A 866 -8.11 13.20 -10.51
C MET A 866 -9.07 14.16 -9.80
N ILE A 867 -10.37 13.88 -9.87
CA ILE A 867 -11.41 14.66 -9.19
C ILE A 867 -11.74 14.03 -7.83
N GLY A 868 -11.85 12.70 -7.78
CA GLY A 868 -12.10 11.96 -6.55
C GLY A 868 -12.90 10.68 -6.78
N VAL A 869 -13.41 10.09 -5.70
CA VAL A 869 -14.24 8.88 -5.76
C VAL A 869 -15.63 9.24 -6.26
N TYR A 870 -16.13 8.49 -7.25
CA TYR A 870 -17.41 8.75 -7.89
C TYR A 870 -18.59 8.57 -6.93
N GLY A 871 -19.34 9.65 -6.66
CA GLY A 871 -20.36 9.73 -5.61
C GLY A 871 -21.79 9.34 -6.03
N ASN A 872 -22.02 8.91 -7.27
CA ASN A 872 -23.38 8.63 -7.73
C ASN A 872 -23.83 7.19 -7.44
N ASN A 873 -24.49 7.00 -6.30
CA ASN A 873 -24.98 5.68 -5.85
C ASN A 873 -26.09 5.06 -6.73
N LYS A 874 -26.74 5.84 -7.60
CA LYS A 874 -27.78 5.34 -8.52
C LYS A 874 -27.25 5.00 -9.92
N ALA A 875 -25.96 5.17 -10.17
CA ALA A 875 -25.37 4.85 -11.46
C ALA A 875 -25.52 3.35 -11.78
N VAL A 876 -25.88 3.07 -13.03
CA VAL A 876 -26.02 1.72 -13.57
C VAL A 876 -24.92 1.51 -14.61
N TYR A 877 -24.15 0.44 -14.45
CA TYR A 877 -22.98 0.16 -15.27
C TYR A 877 -23.33 -0.87 -16.33
N VAL A 878 -22.99 -0.52 -17.57
CA VAL A 878 -23.30 -1.31 -18.76
C VAL A 878 -22.08 -1.62 -19.59
#